data_AF-A0AAJ7FKA2-F1
#
_entry.id   AF-A0AAJ7FKA2-F1
#
_cell.length_a   1.000
_cell.length_b   1.000
_cell.length_c   1.000
_cell.angle_alpha   90.00
_cell.angle_beta   90.00
_cell.angle_gamma   90.00
#
_symmetry.space_group_name_H-M   'P 1'
#
loop_
_entity.id
_entity.type
_entity.pdbx_description
1 polymer ?
#
loop_
_entity_poly.entity_id
_entity_poly.type
_entity_poly.pdbx_seq_one_letter_code
_entity_poly.pdbx_strand_id
1 'polypeptide(L)'
;MTLVLTRIDYATVGATSPGTTKILPEESKQTQRFAVADHDGVLHVYGTKKGELQLLFKSLPGPKISRLVLGGTLGTPKDKIFIAYANSVKGFTKKGKLFLEFDTSLIEPISTMYVLGADLAACARDLYHRYRDCKDADSYLAGEILLDVILLPGEGSSVHAILACGDCAVRVLHGTKNPTVLRLPTVPSVLSPYREGDIDATDRVILGTVDGRVGLLILQKDKTLRVTWLIASIGSEVTSLDTYELRDGLDILIGRQNGIVEVYTFPDDEDMTPSLRYRHNTGESISTVCGGIVGASGYPEVLVTTYSGRIFGLTTRPPGALEAEQNDTGLSKLKAEIQQLEGKLAEDRDAANFTADPLAPLILSVNHRLVLNRDDASYSLSVELDTAIDNILIQSDTPIELLDVESNSAVTSLSTCDPKEGNFVLATYRCQANTNRLELRLRTIEGQPGTLQVYVMSQIQPKCCRKIEIPICALSLHTRIHEDDKSSISSGPFNELRLNGGFTVAEMHAWLSLVLPDVPERPQLQDGEANLILKSSFVGTILKCKYKKGSATFLGENVSTIIILRDVLTKEATKRKIKLEVFCDVVEVSISRVLELILPRLETAHKLRKQINILNALQEWELKTNPKENLCTEYQELLTIESTVRNQMAKDPEILQRLHAVVTDLYVDWERAKGGRRISSQLATEKLSSALDSRDLTLLLQVFVARKSLNLPGPSTATKLDE
;
A
#
# COMPACT_ATOMS: atom_id res chain seq x y z
N MET A 1 21.94 3.20 24.33
CA MET A 1 22.37 4.60 24.26
C MET A 1 21.60 5.29 23.14
N THR A 2 21.11 6.51 23.34
CA THR A 2 20.38 7.28 22.33
C THR A 2 21.34 7.70 21.20
N LEU A 3 21.02 7.32 19.97
CA LEU A 3 21.79 7.75 18.79
C LEU A 3 21.32 9.15 18.40
N VAL A 4 22.25 10.07 18.18
CA VAL A 4 21.95 11.42 17.71
C VAL A 4 22.56 11.58 16.33
N LEU A 5 21.70 11.81 15.33
CA LEU A 5 22.11 12.10 13.97
C LEU A 5 21.68 13.52 13.59
N THR A 6 22.58 14.24 12.94
CA THR A 6 22.34 15.61 12.46
C THR A 6 22.13 15.61 10.96
N ARG A 7 21.12 16.32 10.46
CA ARG A 7 20.85 16.43 9.03
C ARG A 7 21.85 17.36 8.35
N ILE A 8 22.37 16.94 7.21
CA ILE A 8 23.18 17.73 6.28
C ILE A 8 22.67 17.53 4.84
N ASP A 9 22.24 18.60 4.19
CA ASP A 9 21.72 18.52 2.81
C ASP A 9 22.86 18.55 1.79
N TYR A 10 22.77 17.71 0.76
CA TYR A 10 23.84 17.51 -0.22
C TYR A 10 23.50 18.02 -1.62
N ALA A 11 22.41 17.49 -2.19
CA ALA A 11 22.03 17.77 -3.57
C ALA A 11 20.55 17.49 -3.78
N THR A 12 20.02 17.98 -4.90
CA THR A 12 18.70 17.64 -5.41
C THR A 12 18.83 17.19 -6.86
N VAL A 13 18.19 16.06 -7.19
CA VAL A 13 18.06 15.51 -8.56
C VAL A 13 16.58 15.46 -8.96
N GLY A 14 16.26 14.91 -10.13
CA GLY A 14 14.85 14.66 -10.50
C GLY A 14 14.18 13.62 -9.60
N ALA A 15 12.88 13.37 -9.85
CA ALA A 15 12.14 12.37 -9.08
C ALA A 15 12.81 10.99 -9.12
N THR A 16 12.81 10.24 -8.01
CA THR A 16 13.54 8.97 -7.88
C THR A 16 12.62 7.79 -7.63
N SER A 17 13.02 6.61 -8.12
CA SER A 17 12.33 5.34 -7.84
C SER A 17 12.95 4.66 -6.61
N PRO A 18 12.26 3.72 -5.94
CA PRO A 18 12.85 2.98 -4.82
C PRO A 18 14.13 2.22 -5.20
N GLY A 19 15.19 2.38 -4.40
CA GLY A 19 16.48 1.74 -4.65
C GLY A 19 17.23 2.26 -5.88
N THR A 20 17.16 3.56 -6.17
CA THR A 20 17.96 4.21 -7.23
C THR A 20 19.18 4.98 -6.71
N THR A 21 19.53 4.86 -5.43
CA THR A 21 20.77 5.40 -4.85
C THR A 21 21.65 4.27 -4.32
N LYS A 22 22.97 4.32 -4.57
CA LYS A 22 23.94 3.41 -3.96
C LYS A 22 25.26 4.10 -3.65
N ILE A 23 25.85 3.76 -2.50
CA ILE A 23 27.19 4.20 -2.11
C ILE A 23 28.21 3.23 -2.70
N LEU A 24 29.20 3.78 -3.39
CA LEU A 24 30.29 3.02 -4.00
C LEU A 24 31.32 2.65 -2.92
N PRO A 25 31.83 1.41 -2.90
CA PRO A 25 32.83 0.98 -1.94
C PRO A 25 34.15 1.73 -2.16
N GLU A 26 34.82 2.10 -1.07
CA GLU A 26 36.10 2.82 -1.07
C GLU A 26 36.98 2.28 0.08
N GLU A 27 38.29 2.51 0.03
CA GLU A 27 39.21 2.00 1.06
C GLU A 27 38.92 2.65 2.44
N SER A 28 39.04 1.87 3.52
CA SER A 28 38.36 2.11 4.80
C SER A 28 38.59 3.51 5.40
N LYS A 29 37.48 4.13 5.87
CA LYS A 29 37.35 5.43 6.57
C LYS A 29 37.46 6.69 5.73
N GLN A 30 37.68 6.59 4.41
CA GLN A 30 37.58 7.76 3.53
C GLN A 30 36.13 8.08 3.17
N THR A 31 35.92 9.30 2.67
CA THR A 31 34.64 9.69 2.08
C THR A 31 34.41 8.89 0.80
N GLN A 32 33.28 8.19 0.75
CA GLN A 32 32.81 7.39 -0.36
C GLN A 32 32.06 8.24 -1.37
N ARG A 33 32.06 7.78 -2.62
CA ARG A 33 31.20 8.31 -3.68
C ARG A 33 29.83 7.66 -3.61
N PHE A 34 28.82 8.33 -4.14
CA PHE A 34 27.52 7.71 -4.35
C PHE A 34 26.98 8.01 -5.73
N ALA A 35 26.17 7.09 -6.23
CA ALA A 35 25.46 7.20 -7.48
C ALA A 35 23.96 7.29 -7.20
N VAL A 36 23.26 8.17 -7.93
CA VAL A 36 21.81 8.34 -7.86
C VAL A 36 21.25 8.47 -9.27
N ALA A 37 20.10 7.84 -9.51
CA ALA A 37 19.40 7.88 -10.78
C ALA A 37 17.95 8.34 -10.63
N ASP A 38 17.46 9.09 -11.62
CA ASP A 38 16.15 9.75 -11.59
C ASP A 38 15.21 9.33 -12.74
N HIS A 39 14.01 9.87 -12.73
CA HIS A 39 12.96 9.63 -13.72
C HIS A 39 13.19 10.34 -15.05
N ASP A 40 14.14 11.28 -15.11
CA ASP A 40 14.61 11.91 -16.35
C ASP A 40 15.65 11.05 -17.09
N GLY A 41 15.93 9.85 -16.56
CA GLY A 41 16.88 8.91 -17.12
C GLY A 41 18.33 9.31 -16.91
N VAL A 42 18.60 10.16 -15.93
CA VAL A 42 19.95 10.68 -15.67
C VAL A 42 20.59 9.95 -14.49
N LEU A 43 21.78 9.42 -14.73
CA LEU A 43 22.69 8.92 -13.70
C LEU A 43 23.63 10.02 -13.25
N HIS A 44 23.61 10.34 -11.97
CA HIS A 44 24.52 11.27 -11.31
C HIS A 44 25.49 10.49 -10.41
N VAL A 45 26.77 10.87 -10.42
CA VAL A 45 27.77 10.35 -9.49
C VAL A 45 28.40 11.52 -8.74
N TYR A 46 28.26 11.52 -7.43
CA TYR A 46 28.78 12.54 -6.53
C TYR A 46 29.97 12.01 -5.74
N GLY A 47 30.84 12.92 -5.31
CA GLY A 47 31.92 12.61 -4.39
C GLY A 47 32.60 13.86 -3.87
N THR A 48 33.32 13.70 -2.76
CA THR A 48 33.98 14.81 -2.08
C THR A 48 35.29 15.17 -2.77
N LYS A 49 35.45 16.44 -3.13
CA LYS A 49 36.67 16.99 -3.72
C LYS A 49 36.99 18.32 -3.05
N LYS A 50 38.21 18.46 -2.50
CA LYS A 50 38.63 19.64 -1.71
C LYS A 50 37.71 19.95 -0.51
N GLY A 51 37.13 18.92 0.11
CA GLY A 51 36.25 19.06 1.28
C GLY A 51 34.80 19.43 0.96
N GLU A 52 34.44 19.62 -0.31
CA GLU A 52 33.06 19.88 -0.74
C GLU A 52 32.52 18.72 -1.59
N LEU A 53 31.24 18.41 -1.45
CA LEU A 53 30.58 17.43 -2.31
C LEU A 53 30.40 18.03 -3.72
N GLN A 54 30.85 17.32 -4.74
CA GLN A 54 30.77 17.77 -6.13
C GLN A 54 30.19 16.68 -7.04
N LEU A 55 29.48 17.10 -8.08
CA LEU A 55 29.05 16.23 -9.17
C LEU A 55 30.28 15.84 -10.01
N LEU A 56 30.62 14.57 -10.01
CA LEU A 56 31.78 14.01 -10.72
C LEU A 56 31.42 13.52 -12.12
N PHE A 57 30.20 13.04 -12.30
CA PHE A 57 29.68 12.55 -13.59
C PHE A 57 28.17 12.72 -13.66
N LYS A 58 27.68 13.03 -14.87
CA LYS A 58 26.26 13.09 -15.22
C LYS A 58 26.06 12.46 -16.60
N SER A 59 25.14 11.51 -16.74
CA SER A 59 24.78 10.96 -18.05
C SER A 59 23.87 11.90 -18.83
N LEU A 60 23.64 11.58 -20.11
CA LEU A 60 22.58 12.22 -20.88
C LEU A 60 21.20 11.76 -20.36
N PRO A 61 20.16 12.59 -20.50
CA PRO A 61 18.77 12.21 -20.20
C PRO A 61 18.30 11.03 -21.05
N GLY A 62 17.28 10.33 -20.56
CA GLY A 62 16.72 9.15 -21.20
C GLY A 62 15.39 8.72 -20.57
N PRO A 63 14.95 7.48 -20.81
CA PRO A 63 13.78 6.93 -20.14
C PRO A 63 13.99 6.82 -18.62
N LYS A 64 12.90 6.92 -17.86
CA LYS A 64 12.88 6.73 -16.41
C LYS A 64 13.70 5.52 -15.96
N ILE A 65 14.59 5.74 -14.99
CA ILE A 65 15.34 4.67 -14.34
C ILE A 65 14.51 4.09 -13.20
N SER A 66 14.26 2.78 -13.24
CA SER A 66 13.45 2.06 -12.26
C SER A 66 14.27 1.50 -11.10
N ARG A 67 15.54 1.14 -11.34
CA ARG A 67 16.41 0.52 -10.33
C ARG A 67 17.89 0.83 -10.59
N LEU A 68 18.67 0.98 -9.52
CA LEU A 68 20.13 1.06 -9.57
C LEU A 68 20.73 0.01 -8.62
N VAL A 69 21.64 -0.81 -9.13
CA VAL A 69 22.38 -1.78 -8.30
C VAL A 69 23.87 -1.69 -8.55
N LEU A 70 24.65 -2.09 -7.56
CA LEU A 70 26.09 -2.27 -7.73
C LEU A 70 26.40 -3.72 -8.05
N GLY A 71 27.35 -3.93 -8.94
CA GLY A 71 27.88 -5.24 -9.30
C GLY A 71 29.39 -5.23 -9.42
N GLY A 72 29.95 -6.42 -9.54
CA GLY A 72 31.39 -6.66 -9.60
C GLY A 72 31.66 -8.16 -9.64
N THR A 73 32.90 -8.55 -9.91
CA THR A 73 33.30 -9.95 -9.86
C THR A 73 33.12 -10.48 -8.44
N LEU A 74 32.66 -11.73 -8.31
CA LEU A 74 32.53 -12.41 -7.02
C LEU A 74 33.83 -12.29 -6.21
N GLY A 75 33.73 -11.89 -4.95
CA GLY A 75 34.88 -11.67 -4.06
C GLY A 75 35.66 -10.38 -4.28
N THR A 76 35.25 -9.52 -5.23
CA THR A 76 35.80 -8.17 -5.42
C THR A 76 34.78 -7.09 -5.01
N PRO A 77 35.22 -5.87 -4.64
CA PRO A 77 34.31 -4.77 -4.36
C PRO A 77 33.36 -4.50 -5.54
N LYS A 78 32.07 -4.32 -5.24
CA LYS A 78 31.03 -4.02 -6.24
C LYS A 78 31.15 -2.57 -6.72
N ASP A 79 32.04 -2.34 -7.69
CA ASP A 79 32.42 -1.00 -8.17
C ASP A 79 31.80 -0.61 -9.55
N LYS A 80 30.94 -1.47 -10.10
CA LYS A 80 30.18 -1.20 -11.32
C LYS A 80 28.76 -0.83 -10.98
N ILE A 81 28.26 0.21 -11.62
CA ILE A 81 26.90 0.71 -11.48
C ILE A 81 26.07 0.11 -12.61
N PHE A 82 24.96 -0.54 -12.30
CA PHE A 82 23.99 -0.99 -13.28
C PHE A 82 22.68 -0.23 -13.06
N ILE A 83 22.07 0.25 -14.14
CA ILE A 83 20.76 0.90 -14.12
C ILE A 83 19.78 0.15 -15.03
N ALA A 84 18.55 0.01 -14.57
CA ALA A 84 17.44 -0.52 -15.36
C ALA A 84 16.58 0.64 -15.86
N TYR A 85 16.28 0.65 -17.16
CA TYR A 85 15.41 1.64 -17.78
C TYR A 85 14.58 0.92 -18.85
N ALA A 86 13.26 1.17 -18.86
CA ALA A 86 12.33 0.38 -19.67
C ALA A 86 12.62 -1.14 -19.51
N ASN A 87 12.85 -1.84 -20.61
CA ASN A 87 13.18 -3.26 -20.67
C ASN A 87 14.69 -3.54 -20.85
N SER A 88 15.57 -2.58 -20.58
CA SER A 88 17.02 -2.66 -20.85
C SER A 88 17.85 -2.31 -19.61
N VAL A 89 19.13 -2.73 -19.64
CA VAL A 89 20.11 -2.48 -18.58
C VAL A 89 21.35 -1.81 -19.15
N LYS A 90 21.82 -0.75 -18.49
CA LYS A 90 23.11 -0.10 -18.78
C LYS A 90 24.08 -0.30 -17.64
N GLY A 91 25.35 -0.57 -17.96
CA GLY A 91 26.45 -0.71 -17.01
C GLY A 91 27.47 0.41 -17.15
N PHE A 92 27.79 1.05 -16.03
CA PHE A 92 28.77 2.13 -15.91
C PHE A 92 29.86 1.76 -14.92
N THR A 93 31.08 2.20 -15.19
CA THR A 93 32.17 2.14 -14.21
C THR A 93 31.91 3.15 -13.07
N LYS A 94 32.58 3.01 -11.92
CA LYS A 94 32.59 4.03 -10.84
C LYS A 94 32.98 5.46 -11.26
N LYS A 95 33.51 5.65 -12.47
CA LYS A 95 33.84 6.96 -13.06
C LYS A 95 32.77 7.47 -14.04
N GLY A 96 31.69 6.71 -14.25
CA GLY A 96 30.63 7.07 -15.19
C GLY A 96 30.88 6.66 -16.66
N LYS A 97 31.97 5.96 -16.98
CA LYS A 97 32.14 5.42 -18.34
C LYS A 97 31.17 4.26 -18.57
N LEU A 98 30.31 4.37 -19.58
CA LEU A 98 29.46 3.29 -20.07
C LEU A 98 30.32 2.14 -20.63
N PHE A 99 30.01 0.90 -20.24
CA PHE A 99 30.71 -0.30 -20.71
C PHE A 99 29.77 -1.43 -21.12
N LEU A 100 28.49 -1.35 -20.76
CA LEU A 100 27.47 -2.34 -21.12
C LEU A 100 26.16 -1.64 -21.47
N GLU A 101 25.51 -2.11 -22.52
CA GLU A 101 24.10 -1.83 -22.82
C GLU A 101 23.50 -3.16 -23.29
N PHE A 102 22.47 -3.60 -22.58
CA PHE A 102 21.88 -4.93 -22.76
C PHE A 102 20.36 -4.81 -22.84
N ASP A 103 19.79 -5.22 -23.97
CA ASP A 103 18.35 -5.38 -24.14
C ASP A 103 17.94 -6.77 -23.64
N THR A 104 17.09 -6.80 -22.62
CA THR A 104 16.62 -8.05 -22.02
C THR A 104 15.52 -8.72 -22.84
N SER A 105 14.99 -8.08 -23.89
CA SER A 105 13.86 -8.58 -24.67
C SER A 105 12.58 -8.84 -23.86
N LEU A 106 12.50 -8.35 -22.61
CA LEU A 106 11.29 -8.38 -21.81
C LEU A 106 10.22 -7.49 -22.45
N ILE A 107 8.97 -7.95 -22.42
CA ILE A 107 7.81 -7.23 -22.98
C ILE A 107 7.45 -6.03 -22.10
N GLU A 108 7.47 -6.25 -20.78
CA GLU A 108 7.14 -5.24 -19.78
C GLU A 108 8.43 -4.59 -19.24
N PRO A 109 8.37 -3.33 -18.78
CA PRO A 109 9.52 -2.70 -18.14
C PRO A 109 10.03 -3.45 -16.91
N ILE A 110 11.35 -3.42 -16.70
CA ILE A 110 12.00 -3.98 -15.53
C ILE A 110 11.59 -3.18 -14.30
N SER A 111 10.90 -3.82 -13.35
CA SER A 111 10.49 -3.21 -12.08
C SER A 111 11.60 -3.28 -11.02
N THR A 112 12.35 -4.39 -11.00
CA THR A 112 13.48 -4.62 -10.09
C THR A 112 14.52 -5.50 -10.76
N MET A 113 15.77 -5.38 -10.32
CA MET A 113 16.88 -6.21 -10.78
C MET A 113 17.92 -6.39 -9.68
N TYR A 114 18.77 -7.40 -9.85
CA TYR A 114 19.93 -7.64 -9.00
C TYR A 114 21.09 -8.21 -9.82
N VAL A 115 22.33 -7.83 -9.48
CA VAL A 115 23.55 -8.32 -10.13
C VAL A 115 24.43 -9.05 -9.13
N LEU A 116 24.77 -10.30 -9.46
CA LEU A 116 25.69 -11.13 -8.69
C LEU A 116 26.76 -11.72 -9.63
N GLY A 117 27.96 -11.14 -9.63
CA GLY A 117 29.01 -11.59 -10.55
C GLY A 117 28.59 -11.39 -12.02
N ALA A 118 28.53 -12.49 -12.77
CA ALA A 118 28.09 -12.52 -14.16
C ALA A 118 26.56 -12.68 -14.32
N ASP A 119 25.84 -12.91 -13.22
CA ASP A 119 24.40 -13.14 -13.22
C ASP A 119 23.63 -11.83 -13.01
N LEU A 120 22.69 -11.57 -13.91
CA LEU A 120 21.72 -10.47 -13.86
C LEU A 120 20.33 -11.09 -13.70
N ALA A 121 19.67 -10.81 -12.58
CA ALA A 121 18.24 -11.04 -12.44
C ALA A 121 17.47 -9.78 -12.81
N ALA A 122 16.44 -9.92 -13.64
CA ALA A 122 15.50 -8.87 -13.97
C ALA A 122 14.07 -9.39 -13.79
N CYS A 123 13.25 -8.62 -13.07
CA CYS A 123 11.83 -8.90 -12.92
C CYS A 123 11.00 -7.86 -13.67
N ALA A 124 9.94 -8.32 -14.32
CA ALA A 124 8.95 -7.47 -14.96
C ALA A 124 7.56 -8.03 -14.67
N ARG A 125 6.74 -7.24 -13.96
CA ARG A 125 5.39 -7.63 -13.49
C ARG A 125 5.42 -8.94 -12.70
N ASP A 126 5.09 -10.08 -13.28
CA ASP A 126 5.08 -11.40 -12.63
C ASP A 126 6.12 -12.39 -13.20
N LEU A 127 6.99 -11.92 -14.12
CA LEU A 127 8.05 -12.69 -14.74
C LEU A 127 9.39 -12.36 -14.08
N TYR A 128 10.06 -13.40 -13.59
CA TYR A 128 11.48 -13.38 -13.25
C TYR A 128 12.29 -13.95 -14.41
N HIS A 129 13.39 -13.29 -14.77
CA HIS A 129 14.35 -13.81 -15.74
C HIS A 129 15.78 -13.60 -15.26
N ARG A 130 16.62 -14.62 -15.41
CA ARG A 130 18.05 -14.57 -15.12
C ARG A 130 18.86 -14.69 -16.41
N TYR A 131 19.83 -13.81 -16.53
CA TYR A 131 20.81 -13.80 -17.60
C TYR A 131 22.18 -14.05 -17.00
N ARG A 132 23.01 -14.85 -17.67
CA ARG A 132 24.42 -15.04 -17.34
C ARG A 132 25.26 -14.57 -18.51
N ASP A 133 26.12 -13.59 -18.29
CA ASP A 133 26.90 -12.94 -19.35
C ASP A 133 26.02 -12.47 -20.52
N CYS A 134 24.88 -11.84 -20.19
CA CYS A 134 23.88 -11.34 -21.16
C CYS A 134 23.25 -12.43 -22.06
N LYS A 135 23.27 -13.68 -21.60
CA LYS A 135 22.60 -14.81 -22.26
C LYS A 135 21.55 -15.41 -21.33
N ASP A 136 20.45 -15.87 -21.90
CA ASP A 136 19.36 -16.49 -21.13
C ASP A 136 19.88 -17.69 -20.33
N ALA A 137 19.57 -17.69 -19.03
CA ALA A 137 19.91 -18.79 -18.12
C ALA A 137 18.65 -19.52 -17.66
N ASP A 138 17.74 -18.83 -16.99
CA ASP A 138 16.44 -19.37 -16.58
C ASP A 138 15.39 -18.28 -16.41
N SER A 139 14.12 -18.71 -16.35
CA SER A 139 12.97 -17.84 -16.16
C SER A 139 11.94 -18.52 -15.28
N TYR A 140 11.17 -17.73 -14.52
CA TYR A 140 10.10 -18.23 -13.68
C TYR A 140 8.89 -17.30 -13.75
N LEU A 141 7.71 -17.89 -13.97
CA LEU A 141 6.43 -17.17 -13.98
C LEU A 141 5.77 -17.34 -12.62
N ALA A 142 5.73 -16.26 -11.82
CA ALA A 142 5.17 -16.33 -10.48
C ALA A 142 3.63 -16.36 -10.47
N GLY A 143 3.00 -15.79 -11.49
CA GLY A 143 1.55 -15.55 -11.55
C GLY A 143 1.08 -14.44 -10.60
N GLU A 144 2.01 -13.77 -9.94
CA GLU A 144 1.82 -12.72 -8.93
C GLU A 144 2.84 -11.62 -9.17
N ILE A 145 2.53 -10.38 -8.81
CA ILE A 145 3.45 -9.26 -8.96
C ILE A 145 4.73 -9.52 -8.17
N LEU A 146 5.88 -9.36 -8.81
CA LEU A 146 7.21 -9.41 -8.22
C LEU A 146 7.63 -8.01 -7.79
N LEU A 147 7.84 -7.85 -6.48
CA LEU A 147 8.15 -6.56 -5.86
C LEU A 147 9.65 -6.33 -5.70
N ASP A 148 10.40 -7.38 -5.34
CA ASP A 148 11.86 -7.29 -5.26
C ASP A 148 12.56 -8.64 -5.55
N VAL A 149 13.84 -8.58 -5.89
CA VAL A 149 14.69 -9.75 -6.13
C VAL A 149 16.09 -9.57 -5.56
N ILE A 150 16.63 -10.63 -4.95
CA ILE A 150 18.04 -10.75 -4.57
C ILE A 150 18.61 -12.05 -5.10
N LEU A 151 19.88 -12.03 -5.51
CA LEU A 151 20.65 -13.22 -5.80
C LEU A 151 21.65 -13.50 -4.68
N LEU A 152 21.65 -14.72 -4.15
CA LEU A 152 22.65 -15.21 -3.21
C LEU A 152 23.52 -16.30 -3.86
N PRO A 153 24.84 -16.30 -3.61
CA PRO A 153 25.72 -17.35 -4.12
C PRO A 153 25.41 -18.69 -3.46
N GLY A 154 25.32 -19.76 -4.26
CA GLY A 154 25.17 -21.13 -3.78
C GLY A 154 26.48 -21.92 -3.82
N GLU A 155 26.38 -23.24 -3.67
CA GLU A 155 27.54 -24.13 -3.84
C GLU A 155 28.03 -24.13 -5.29
N GLY A 156 29.35 -23.98 -5.47
CA GLY A 156 29.97 -23.94 -6.79
C GLY A 156 29.56 -22.72 -7.62
N SER A 157 28.88 -22.97 -8.75
CA SER A 157 28.39 -21.92 -9.66
C SER A 157 26.87 -21.73 -9.61
N SER A 158 26.22 -22.34 -8.61
CA SER A 158 24.77 -22.21 -8.41
C SER A 158 24.43 -20.85 -7.79
N VAL A 159 23.22 -20.39 -8.09
CA VAL A 159 22.69 -19.12 -7.60
C VAL A 159 21.29 -19.38 -7.06
N HIS A 160 20.98 -18.80 -5.91
CA HIS A 160 19.64 -18.78 -5.34
C HIS A 160 19.02 -17.43 -5.63
N ALA A 161 17.83 -17.41 -6.24
CA ALA A 161 17.07 -16.18 -6.40
C ALA A 161 15.98 -16.12 -5.34
N ILE A 162 15.96 -15.04 -4.57
CA ILE A 162 14.96 -14.78 -3.54
C ILE A 162 14.02 -13.71 -4.07
N LEU A 163 12.75 -14.08 -4.24
CA LEU A 163 11.71 -13.24 -4.83
C LEU A 163 10.71 -12.81 -3.77
N ALA A 164 10.48 -11.50 -3.63
CA ALA A 164 9.36 -10.94 -2.90
C ALA A 164 8.14 -10.84 -3.82
N CYS A 165 7.03 -11.48 -3.44
CA CYS A 165 5.84 -11.59 -4.28
C CYS A 165 4.60 -11.00 -3.61
N GLY A 166 3.69 -10.47 -4.44
CA GLY A 166 2.46 -9.79 -4.04
C GLY A 166 1.46 -10.64 -3.25
N ASP A 167 1.62 -11.96 -3.23
CA ASP A 167 0.75 -12.92 -2.53
C ASP A 167 1.23 -13.26 -1.11
N CYS A 168 1.86 -12.30 -0.43
CA CYS A 168 2.42 -12.49 0.93
C CYS A 168 3.45 -13.64 0.98
N ALA A 169 4.27 -13.80 -0.06
CA ALA A 169 5.25 -14.88 -0.13
C ALA A 169 6.64 -14.38 -0.50
N VAL A 170 7.64 -15.04 0.09
CA VAL A 170 9.02 -15.02 -0.38
C VAL A 170 9.34 -16.38 -0.98
N ARG A 171 9.71 -16.40 -2.26
CA ARG A 171 10.03 -17.63 -3.00
C ARG A 171 11.53 -17.75 -3.19
N VAL A 172 12.12 -18.92 -2.92
CA VAL A 172 13.50 -19.23 -3.28
C VAL A 172 13.52 -20.12 -4.50
N LEU A 173 14.12 -19.62 -5.57
CA LEU A 173 14.40 -20.37 -6.79
C LEU A 173 15.82 -20.89 -6.79
N HIS A 174 15.98 -22.12 -7.27
CA HIS A 174 17.26 -22.76 -7.53
C HIS A 174 17.18 -23.41 -8.91
N GLY A 175 17.54 -22.65 -9.94
CA GLY A 175 17.32 -23.02 -11.35
C GLY A 175 15.84 -23.05 -11.74
N THR A 176 15.45 -23.93 -12.67
CA THR A 176 14.07 -24.04 -13.21
C THR A 176 13.12 -24.91 -12.37
N LYS A 177 13.48 -25.21 -11.12
CA LYS A 177 12.71 -26.10 -10.24
C LYS A 177 11.60 -25.34 -9.50
N ASN A 178 10.60 -26.09 -9.00
CA ASN A 178 9.56 -25.54 -8.13
C ASN A 178 10.19 -24.77 -6.96
N PRO A 179 9.79 -23.52 -6.70
CA PRO A 179 10.33 -22.74 -5.61
C PRO A 179 9.96 -23.34 -4.26
N THR A 180 10.85 -23.19 -3.28
CA THR A 180 10.45 -23.22 -1.87
C THR A 180 9.74 -21.91 -1.55
N VAL A 181 8.65 -21.98 -0.79
CA VAL A 181 7.78 -20.83 -0.50
C VAL A 181 7.73 -20.61 1.00
N LEU A 182 8.14 -19.41 1.42
CA LEU A 182 7.90 -18.91 2.77
C LEU A 182 6.72 -17.94 2.72
N ARG A 183 5.63 -18.24 3.42
CA ARG A 183 4.48 -17.34 3.57
C ARG A 183 4.69 -16.40 4.74
N LEU A 184 4.24 -15.16 4.57
CA LEU A 184 4.32 -14.09 5.55
C LEU A 184 2.91 -13.59 5.89
N PRO A 185 2.72 -12.91 7.04
CA PRO A 185 1.43 -12.31 7.39
C PRO A 185 0.95 -11.21 6.43
N THR A 186 1.84 -10.71 5.58
CA THR A 186 1.74 -9.45 4.84
C THR A 186 2.63 -9.52 3.59
N VAL A 187 2.44 -8.59 2.66
CA VAL A 187 3.19 -8.56 1.40
C VAL A 187 4.62 -8.05 1.64
N PRO A 188 5.66 -8.79 1.24
CA PRO A 188 7.05 -8.31 1.27
C PRO A 188 7.25 -7.22 0.20
N SER A 189 7.65 -6.01 0.60
CA SER A 189 7.81 -4.86 -0.30
C SER A 189 9.24 -4.66 -0.79
N VAL A 190 10.24 -4.96 0.05
CA VAL A 190 11.66 -4.78 -0.28
C VAL A 190 12.50 -5.85 0.39
N LEU A 191 13.55 -6.27 -0.31
CA LEU A 191 14.58 -7.16 0.21
C LEU A 191 15.93 -6.45 0.18
N SER A 192 16.77 -6.68 1.18
CA SER A 192 18.16 -6.19 1.18
C SER A 192 19.09 -7.27 1.71
N PRO A 193 20.27 -7.52 1.10
CA PRO A 193 21.23 -8.41 1.68
C PRO A 193 21.67 -7.84 3.03
N TYR A 194 21.80 -8.71 4.04
CA TYR A 194 22.49 -8.32 5.25
C TYR A 194 23.95 -8.05 4.89
N ARG A 195 24.52 -6.93 5.34
CA ARG A 195 25.93 -6.60 5.13
C ARG A 195 26.61 -6.07 6.39
N GLU A 196 27.90 -6.37 6.49
CA GLU A 196 28.82 -5.74 7.45
C GLU A 196 29.88 -4.97 6.66
N GLY A 197 29.88 -3.63 6.78
CA GLY A 197 30.65 -2.79 5.86
C GLY A 197 30.23 -3.04 4.42
N ASP A 198 31.19 -3.22 3.51
CA ASP A 198 30.92 -3.44 2.07
C ASP A 198 30.78 -4.93 1.69
N ILE A 199 30.60 -5.82 2.68
CA ILE A 199 30.52 -7.27 2.48
C ILE A 199 29.09 -7.76 2.74
N ASP A 200 28.43 -8.21 1.68
CA ASP A 200 27.12 -8.85 1.75
C ASP A 200 27.25 -10.30 2.26
N ALA A 201 26.34 -10.71 3.14
CA ALA A 201 26.19 -12.10 3.53
C ALA A 201 25.65 -12.95 2.38
N THR A 202 26.01 -14.23 2.43
CA THR A 202 25.66 -15.22 1.41
C THR A 202 24.36 -15.98 1.70
N ASP A 203 23.84 -15.85 2.91
CA ASP A 203 22.69 -16.62 3.43
C ASP A 203 21.66 -15.77 4.17
N ARG A 204 21.93 -14.49 4.44
CA ARG A 204 21.07 -13.60 5.24
C ARG A 204 20.46 -12.49 4.42
N VAL A 205 19.14 -12.33 4.53
CA VAL A 205 18.38 -11.28 3.85
C VAL A 205 17.48 -10.57 4.84
N ILE A 206 17.52 -9.26 4.82
CA ILE A 206 16.60 -8.40 5.56
C ILE A 206 15.39 -8.11 4.67
N LEU A 207 14.22 -8.20 5.28
CA LEU A 207 12.93 -8.06 4.63
C LEU A 207 12.18 -6.86 5.21
N GLY A 208 11.52 -6.10 4.36
CA GLY A 208 10.51 -5.11 4.72
C GLY A 208 9.15 -5.45 4.10
N THR A 209 8.07 -5.05 4.76
CA THR A 209 6.71 -5.39 4.32
C THR A 209 5.83 -4.15 4.13
N VAL A 210 4.67 -4.36 3.49
CA VAL A 210 3.77 -3.25 3.14
C VAL A 210 3.07 -2.59 4.33
N ASP A 211 2.88 -3.35 5.42
CA ASP A 211 2.36 -2.89 6.71
C ASP A 211 3.50 -2.46 7.66
N GLY A 212 4.71 -2.29 7.15
CA GLY A 212 5.81 -1.66 7.88
C GLY A 212 6.62 -2.57 8.80
N ARG A 213 6.42 -3.89 8.78
CA ARG A 213 7.24 -4.85 9.53
C ARG A 213 8.60 -4.99 8.85
N VAL A 214 9.62 -5.25 9.67
CA VAL A 214 10.98 -5.57 9.21
C VAL A 214 11.44 -6.86 9.87
N GLY A 215 12.10 -7.74 9.15
CA GLY A 215 12.55 -9.03 9.66
C GLY A 215 13.86 -9.51 9.03
N LEU A 216 14.45 -10.53 9.64
CA LEU A 216 15.62 -11.23 9.12
C LEU A 216 15.25 -12.63 8.66
N LEU A 217 15.64 -12.97 7.44
CA LEU A 217 15.50 -14.28 6.83
C LEU A 217 16.87 -14.93 6.67
N ILE A 218 16.96 -16.22 7.00
CA ILE A 218 18.15 -17.03 6.79
C ILE A 218 17.85 -18.15 5.80
N LEU A 219 18.62 -18.22 4.73
CA LEU A 219 18.61 -19.31 3.76
C LEU A 219 19.30 -20.52 4.36
N GLN A 220 18.53 -21.58 4.58
CA GLN A 220 19.02 -22.84 5.12
C GLN A 220 19.63 -23.71 4.02
N LYS A 221 20.42 -24.72 4.42
CA LYS A 221 21.09 -25.65 3.49
C LYS A 221 20.11 -26.46 2.63
N ASP A 222 18.90 -26.69 3.12
CA ASP A 222 17.82 -27.36 2.40
C ASP A 222 17.09 -26.41 1.42
N LYS A 223 17.58 -25.17 1.25
CA LYS A 223 17.05 -24.12 0.37
C LYS A 223 15.71 -23.56 0.85
N THR A 224 15.35 -23.76 2.12
CA THR A 224 14.21 -23.09 2.75
C THR A 224 14.65 -21.79 3.43
N LEU A 225 13.70 -20.89 3.68
CA LEU A 225 13.95 -19.67 4.45
C LEU A 225 13.37 -19.83 5.85
N ARG A 226 14.18 -19.54 6.86
CA ARG A 226 13.73 -19.39 8.24
C ARG A 226 13.61 -17.90 8.58
N VAL A 227 12.49 -17.51 9.18
CA VAL A 227 12.35 -16.20 9.82
C VAL A 227 13.06 -16.28 11.17
N THR A 228 14.11 -15.49 11.36
CA THR A 228 14.83 -15.43 12.64
C THR A 228 14.07 -14.55 13.63
N TRP A 229 13.75 -13.32 13.21
CA TRP A 229 12.95 -12.39 13.99
C TRP A 229 12.17 -11.48 13.05
N LEU A 230 11.10 -10.88 13.60
CA LEU A 230 10.28 -9.90 12.91
C LEU A 230 9.86 -8.83 13.91
N ILE A 231 10.12 -7.57 13.57
CA ILE A 231 9.69 -6.42 14.36
C ILE A 231 8.16 -6.33 14.26
N ALA A 232 7.49 -6.52 15.40
CA ALA A 232 6.03 -6.55 15.47
C ALA A 232 5.37 -5.18 15.25
N SER A 233 6.13 -4.09 15.35
CA SER A 233 5.60 -2.74 15.15
C SER A 233 5.11 -2.56 13.72
N ILE A 234 3.81 -2.29 13.58
CA ILE A 234 3.16 -1.95 12.31
C ILE A 234 3.43 -0.47 12.03
N GLY A 235 3.62 -0.13 10.76
CA GLY A 235 3.89 1.24 10.31
C GLY A 235 3.55 1.44 8.84
N SER A 236 4.02 2.55 8.30
CA SER A 236 3.98 2.74 6.84
C SER A 236 4.94 1.77 6.16
N GLU A 237 4.61 1.44 4.90
CA GLU A 237 5.37 0.57 4.02
C GLU A 237 6.88 0.80 4.10
N VAL A 238 7.65 -0.28 4.16
CA VAL A 238 9.10 -0.21 4.08
C VAL A 238 9.50 -0.11 2.61
N THR A 239 10.19 0.97 2.24
CA THR A 239 10.59 1.24 0.85
C THR A 239 12.07 0.97 0.60
N SER A 240 12.90 1.06 1.64
CA SER A 240 14.33 0.81 1.55
C SER A 240 14.89 0.29 2.86
N LEU A 241 15.87 -0.61 2.76
CA LEU A 241 16.56 -1.23 3.89
C LEU A 241 18.05 -1.31 3.63
N ASP A 242 18.82 -1.15 4.70
CA ASP A 242 20.26 -1.34 4.68
C ASP A 242 20.78 -1.68 6.08
N THR A 243 21.98 -2.25 6.18
CA THR A 243 22.69 -2.42 7.45
C THR A 243 24.04 -1.73 7.42
N TYR A 244 24.34 -1.01 8.49
CA TYR A 244 25.61 -0.30 8.60
C TYR A 244 25.95 0.02 10.05
N GLU A 245 27.23 0.05 10.37
CA GLU A 245 27.71 0.45 11.69
C GLU A 245 27.82 1.98 11.76
N LEU A 246 26.96 2.62 12.56
CA LEU A 246 27.00 4.07 12.73
C LEU A 246 27.90 4.49 13.90
N ARG A 247 27.88 3.77 15.01
CA ARG A 247 28.63 4.16 16.22
C ARG A 247 29.21 2.98 16.99
N ASP A 248 28.35 2.22 17.65
CA ASP A 248 28.72 1.14 18.56
C ASP A 248 27.90 -0.10 18.21
N GLY A 249 28.30 -0.79 17.13
CA GLY A 249 27.60 -1.96 16.61
C GLY A 249 26.74 -1.71 15.38
N LEU A 250 26.32 -2.81 14.75
CA LEU A 250 25.56 -2.79 13.50
C LEU A 250 24.15 -2.28 13.73
N ASP A 251 23.69 -1.40 12.83
CA ASP A 251 22.35 -0.85 12.85
C ASP A 251 21.57 -1.26 11.59
N ILE A 252 20.25 -1.37 11.74
CA ILE A 252 19.28 -1.55 10.65
C ILE A 252 18.72 -0.19 10.29
N LEU A 253 18.90 0.21 9.03
CA LEU A 253 18.45 1.48 8.48
C LEU A 253 17.16 1.24 7.70
N ILE A 254 16.10 1.97 8.05
CA ILE A 254 14.77 1.77 7.48
C ILE A 254 14.26 3.08 6.90
N GLY A 255 13.97 3.08 5.59
CA GLY A 255 13.23 4.14 4.92
C GLY A 255 11.77 3.72 4.72
N ARG A 256 10.84 4.64 4.99
CA ARG A 256 9.39 4.37 4.87
C ARG A 256 8.70 5.25 3.84
N GLN A 257 7.57 4.76 3.33
CA GLN A 257 6.73 5.45 2.35
C GLN A 257 6.11 6.75 2.89
N ASN A 258 5.98 6.93 4.20
CA ASN A 258 5.48 8.19 4.78
C ASN A 258 6.58 9.22 5.13
N GLY A 259 7.83 8.98 4.72
CA GLY A 259 8.95 9.89 4.97
C GLY A 259 9.66 9.71 6.31
N ILE A 260 9.32 8.67 7.05
CA ILE A 260 10.03 8.34 8.28
C ILE A 260 11.29 7.54 7.94
N VAL A 261 12.41 7.96 8.51
CA VAL A 261 13.67 7.21 8.58
C VAL A 261 13.85 6.72 10.02
N GLU A 262 14.06 5.42 10.19
CA GLU A 262 14.26 4.79 11.50
C GLU A 262 15.59 4.03 11.53
N VAL A 263 16.23 4.04 12.69
CA VAL A 263 17.45 3.27 12.95
C VAL A 263 17.19 2.36 14.13
N TYR A 264 17.36 1.06 13.92
CA TYR A 264 17.22 0.04 14.95
C TYR A 264 18.57 -0.62 15.24
N THR A 265 18.81 -1.03 16.49
CA THR A 265 19.94 -1.90 16.80
C THR A 265 19.79 -3.23 16.06
N PHE A 266 20.84 -3.72 15.43
CA PHE A 266 20.89 -5.13 15.05
C PHE A 266 21.06 -5.98 16.32
N PRO A 267 20.27 -7.04 16.53
CA PRO A 267 20.37 -7.86 17.73
C PRO A 267 21.60 -8.78 17.66
N ASP A 268 22.37 -8.82 18.75
CA ASP A 268 23.57 -9.67 18.87
C ASP A 268 23.23 -11.16 19.00
N ASP A 269 22.03 -11.47 19.48
CA ASP A 269 21.48 -12.82 19.67
C ASP A 269 20.12 -12.94 18.98
N GLU A 270 19.77 -14.12 18.47
CA GLU A 270 18.50 -14.37 17.79
C GLU A 270 17.28 -14.19 18.72
N ASP A 271 17.48 -14.40 20.03
CA ASP A 271 16.44 -14.23 21.04
C ASP A 271 16.16 -12.74 21.39
N MET A 272 17.02 -11.83 20.97
CA MET A 272 16.88 -10.39 21.24
C MET A 272 16.13 -9.69 20.11
N THR A 273 15.20 -8.82 20.46
CA THR A 273 14.46 -8.04 19.47
C THR A 273 15.19 -6.73 19.14
N PRO A 274 15.21 -6.30 17.86
CA PRO A 274 15.72 -4.98 17.48
C PRO A 274 15.07 -3.85 18.26
N SER A 275 15.85 -2.86 18.71
CA SER A 275 15.39 -1.71 19.49
C SER A 275 15.57 -0.40 18.73
N LEU A 276 14.56 0.47 18.75
CA LEU A 276 14.60 1.76 18.05
C LEU A 276 15.61 2.71 18.73
N ARG A 277 16.58 3.21 17.95
CA ARG A 277 17.62 4.15 18.42
C ARG A 277 17.39 5.59 17.97
N TYR A 278 16.85 5.78 16.77
CA TYR A 278 16.67 7.10 16.16
C TYR A 278 15.49 7.09 15.19
N ARG A 279 14.81 8.24 15.09
CA ARG A 279 13.68 8.46 14.18
C ARG A 279 13.71 9.90 13.65
N HIS A 280 13.56 10.06 12.33
CA HIS A 280 13.47 11.35 11.65
C HIS A 280 12.32 11.34 10.65
N ASN A 281 11.66 12.48 10.44
CA ASN A 281 10.58 12.62 9.46
C ASN A 281 10.93 13.70 8.45
N THR A 282 10.90 13.35 7.17
CA THR A 282 11.20 14.25 6.04
C THR A 282 9.97 14.92 5.44
N GLY A 283 8.77 14.40 5.71
CA GLY A 283 7.51 14.85 5.09
C GLY A 283 7.29 14.38 3.65
N GLU A 284 8.12 13.47 3.13
CA GLU A 284 8.06 12.96 1.76
C GLU A 284 8.55 11.51 1.69
N SER A 285 8.00 10.66 0.81
CA SER A 285 8.38 9.25 0.70
C SER A 285 9.89 9.06 0.52
N ILE A 286 10.46 8.13 1.30
CA ILE A 286 11.87 7.76 1.18
C ILE A 286 12.02 6.77 0.03
N SER A 287 12.85 7.09 -0.97
CA SER A 287 13.14 6.17 -2.06
C SER A 287 14.31 5.24 -1.73
N THR A 288 15.34 5.74 -1.04
CA THR A 288 16.50 4.94 -0.64
C THR A 288 17.11 5.42 0.67
N VAL A 289 17.57 4.47 1.49
CA VAL A 289 18.51 4.68 2.59
C VAL A 289 19.77 3.85 2.37
N CYS A 290 20.94 4.43 2.60
CA CYS A 290 22.23 3.74 2.54
C CYS A 290 23.15 4.22 3.67
N GLY A 291 23.81 3.30 4.37
CA GLY A 291 24.83 3.64 5.36
C GLY A 291 26.22 3.74 4.73
N GLY A 292 26.97 4.77 5.09
CA GLY A 292 28.31 5.00 4.58
C GLY A 292 28.99 6.19 5.22
N ILE A 293 30.07 6.67 4.61
CA ILE A 293 30.79 7.88 5.01
C ILE A 293 30.84 8.80 3.79
N VAL A 294 30.02 9.85 3.72
CA VAL A 294 29.96 10.73 2.53
C VAL A 294 30.52 12.12 2.82
N GLY A 295 29.93 12.84 3.80
CA GLY A 295 30.29 14.23 4.05
C GLY A 295 31.69 14.41 4.65
N ALA A 296 32.02 13.66 5.69
CA ALA A 296 33.26 13.83 6.44
C ALA A 296 33.89 12.48 6.80
N SER A 297 35.18 12.34 6.52
CA SER A 297 35.94 11.13 6.86
C SER A 297 35.86 10.83 8.36
N GLY A 298 35.65 9.56 8.69
CA GLY A 298 35.54 9.10 10.08
C GLY A 298 34.18 9.32 10.76
N TYR A 299 33.20 9.94 10.08
CA TYR A 299 31.84 10.11 10.59
C TYR A 299 30.84 9.33 9.72
N PRO A 300 30.44 8.12 10.15
CA PRO A 300 29.34 7.38 9.55
C PRO A 300 28.06 8.21 9.50
N GLU A 301 27.27 7.98 8.47
CA GLU A 301 25.99 8.63 8.24
C GLU A 301 25.02 7.73 7.49
N VAL A 302 23.73 8.05 7.61
CA VAL A 302 22.68 7.49 6.76
C VAL A 302 22.44 8.46 5.62
N LEU A 303 22.84 8.10 4.40
CA LEU A 303 22.48 8.81 3.18
C LEU A 303 21.02 8.48 2.85
N VAL A 304 20.20 9.52 2.71
CA VAL A 304 18.77 9.41 2.42
C VAL A 304 18.47 10.08 1.09
N THR A 305 17.66 9.41 0.27
CA THR A 305 17.08 9.99 -0.96
C THR A 305 15.56 9.94 -0.87
N THR A 306 14.89 11.04 -1.19
CA THR A 306 13.42 11.14 -1.20
C THR A 306 12.84 11.03 -2.61
N TYR A 307 11.52 10.88 -2.71
CA TYR A 307 10.81 10.81 -3.99
C TYR A 307 11.11 12.01 -4.91
N SER A 308 11.05 13.25 -4.44
CA SER A 308 11.43 14.45 -5.24
C SER A 308 12.92 14.56 -5.56
N GLY A 309 13.75 13.61 -5.15
CA GLY A 309 15.18 13.60 -5.46
C GLY A 309 16.04 14.43 -4.50
N ARG A 310 15.53 14.81 -3.32
CA ARG A 310 16.36 15.43 -2.27
C ARG A 310 17.31 14.39 -1.69
N ILE A 311 18.59 14.74 -1.59
CA ILE A 311 19.65 13.89 -1.07
C ILE A 311 20.29 14.59 0.12
N PHE A 312 20.29 13.92 1.26
CA PHE A 312 20.85 14.45 2.49
C PHE A 312 21.41 13.31 3.35
N GLY A 313 22.38 13.64 4.21
CA GLY A 313 22.96 12.75 5.20
C GLY A 313 22.35 12.97 6.58
N LEU A 314 22.18 11.90 7.35
CA LEU A 314 21.95 11.92 8.80
C LEU A 314 23.25 11.45 9.46
N THR A 315 24.11 12.40 9.82
CA THR A 315 25.49 12.13 10.21
C THR A 315 25.67 12.04 11.72
N THR A 316 26.63 11.21 12.14
CA THR A 316 27.11 11.11 13.53
C THR A 316 27.99 12.29 13.96
N ARG A 317 28.34 13.18 13.01
CA ARG A 317 29.10 14.39 13.31
C ARG A 317 28.30 15.29 14.28
N PRO A 318 28.93 15.82 15.35
CA PRO A 318 28.23 16.63 16.35
C PRO A 318 27.74 17.97 15.75
N PRO A 319 26.55 18.46 16.16
CA PRO A 319 25.94 19.67 15.60
C PRO A 319 26.85 20.91 15.62
N GLY A 320 27.55 21.15 16.74
CA GLY A 320 28.42 22.33 16.87
C GLY A 320 29.59 22.36 15.89
N ALA A 321 30.02 21.20 15.35
CA ALA A 321 31.04 21.15 14.31
C ALA A 321 30.50 21.45 12.92
N LEU A 322 29.20 21.27 12.68
CA LEU A 322 28.51 21.62 11.44
C LEU A 322 28.18 23.11 11.41
N GLU A 323 27.67 23.65 12.52
CA GLU A 323 27.35 25.08 12.67
C GLU A 323 28.58 25.98 12.48
N ALA A 324 29.75 25.55 12.96
CA ALA A 324 31.01 26.28 12.78
C ALA A 324 31.49 26.36 11.31
N GLU A 325 31.00 25.47 10.44
CA GLU A 325 31.32 25.47 9.00
C GLU A 325 30.25 26.16 8.14
N GLN A 326 29.09 26.48 8.71
CA GLN A 326 28.05 27.23 8.02
C GLN A 326 28.47 28.70 7.89
N ASN A 327 28.99 29.05 6.71
CA ASN A 327 29.35 30.43 6.37
C ASN A 327 28.17 31.17 5.71
N ASP A 328 27.98 32.44 6.05
CA ASP A 328 27.02 33.39 5.40
C ASP A 328 27.17 33.48 3.86
N THR A 329 28.29 32.98 3.33
CA THR A 329 28.59 32.91 1.91
C THR A 329 27.64 31.97 1.15
N GLY A 330 27.17 30.87 1.75
CA GLY A 330 26.24 29.94 1.11
C GLY A 330 24.86 30.55 0.88
N LEU A 331 24.34 31.24 1.90
CA LEU A 331 23.06 31.95 1.86
C LEU A 331 23.09 33.10 0.83
N SER A 332 24.23 33.79 0.74
CA SER A 332 24.45 34.85 -0.26
C SER A 332 24.50 34.32 -1.70
N LYS A 333 25.14 33.15 -1.92
CA LYS A 333 25.15 32.48 -3.23
C LYS A 333 23.74 32.07 -3.68
N LEU A 334 22.96 31.45 -2.78
CA LEU A 334 21.57 31.06 -3.05
C LEU A 334 20.69 32.27 -3.40
N LYS A 335 20.82 33.38 -2.67
CA LYS A 335 20.08 34.61 -3.00
C LYS A 335 20.42 35.14 -4.39
N ALA A 336 21.70 35.13 -4.77
CA ALA A 336 22.13 35.56 -6.10
C ALA A 336 21.61 34.63 -7.21
N GLU A 337 21.62 33.32 -6.96
CA GLU A 337 21.07 32.32 -7.89
C GLU A 337 19.56 32.48 -8.08
N ILE A 338 18.80 32.67 -6.99
CA ILE A 338 17.35 32.96 -7.05
C ILE A 338 17.10 34.19 -7.91
N GLN A 339 17.80 35.29 -7.65
CA GLN A 339 17.63 36.53 -8.42
C GLN A 339 17.95 36.34 -9.92
N GLN A 340 18.99 35.55 -10.24
CA GLN A 340 19.34 35.24 -11.62
C GLN A 340 18.25 34.39 -12.31
N LEU A 341 17.71 33.39 -11.62
CA LEU A 341 16.67 32.51 -12.14
C LEU A 341 15.34 33.26 -12.31
N GLU A 342 14.98 34.15 -11.38
CA GLU A 342 13.81 35.01 -11.48
C GLU A 342 13.90 35.94 -12.71
N GLY A 343 15.09 36.52 -12.96
CA GLY A 343 15.33 37.34 -14.15
C GLY A 343 15.14 36.56 -15.45
N LYS A 344 15.76 35.38 -15.57
CA LYS A 344 15.59 34.49 -16.74
C LYS A 344 14.14 34.07 -16.95
N LEU A 345 13.44 33.72 -15.86
CA LEU A 345 12.04 33.31 -15.93
C LEU A 345 11.14 34.46 -16.41
N ALA A 346 11.43 35.70 -16.02
CA ALA A 346 10.72 36.88 -16.52
C ALA A 346 11.00 37.10 -18.02
N GLU A 347 12.26 37.00 -18.45
CA GLU A 347 12.65 37.09 -19.86
C GLU A 347 11.96 36.03 -20.72
N ASP A 348 11.96 34.76 -20.28
CA ASP A 348 11.32 33.65 -20.99
C ASP A 348 9.79 33.79 -21.03
N ARG A 349 9.17 34.31 -19.95
CA ARG A 349 7.73 34.57 -19.90
C ARG A 349 7.31 35.67 -20.86
N ASP A 350 8.14 36.70 -21.01
CA ASP A 350 7.87 37.84 -21.90
C ASP A 350 8.22 37.51 -23.37
N ALA A 351 9.21 36.63 -23.60
CA ALA A 351 9.60 36.15 -24.93
C ALA A 351 8.63 35.10 -25.52
N ALA A 352 8.04 34.26 -24.67
CA ALA A 352 7.02 33.30 -25.08
C ALA A 352 5.61 33.89 -24.87
N ASN A 353 4.93 34.26 -25.95
CA ASN A 353 3.47 34.12 -25.99
C ASN A 353 3.17 32.63 -25.76
N PHE A 354 3.06 32.22 -24.49
CA PHE A 354 2.94 30.85 -23.98
C PHE A 354 1.66 30.18 -24.49
N THR A 355 1.61 29.91 -25.78
CA THR A 355 0.78 28.84 -26.32
C THR A 355 1.56 27.58 -25.99
N ALA A 356 1.20 26.94 -24.87
CA ALA A 356 1.64 25.59 -24.59
C ALA A 356 1.40 24.79 -25.86
N ASP A 357 2.46 24.21 -26.44
CA ASP A 357 2.32 23.39 -27.64
C ASP A 357 1.32 22.28 -27.29
N PRO A 358 0.11 22.26 -27.90
CA PRO A 358 -0.88 21.25 -27.58
C PRO A 358 -0.37 19.83 -27.90
N LEU A 359 0.72 19.71 -28.67
CA LEU A 359 1.37 18.45 -29.02
C LEU A 359 2.44 18.00 -28.00
N ALA A 360 2.84 18.84 -27.05
CA ALA A 360 3.85 18.51 -26.03
C ALA A 360 3.47 19.05 -24.63
N PRO A 361 2.36 18.56 -24.02
CA PRO A 361 1.94 19.01 -22.70
C PRO A 361 2.96 18.61 -21.63
N LEU A 362 3.12 19.45 -20.61
CA LEU A 362 3.90 19.11 -19.42
C LEU A 362 3.27 17.90 -18.72
N ILE A 363 4.03 16.81 -18.60
CA ILE A 363 3.56 15.59 -17.95
C ILE A 363 3.98 15.65 -16.48
N LEU A 364 2.99 15.81 -15.59
CA LEU A 364 3.21 15.67 -14.15
C LEU A 364 3.38 14.20 -13.78
N SER A 365 4.51 13.86 -13.15
CA SER A 365 4.76 12.53 -12.59
C SER A 365 4.03 12.39 -11.25
N VAL A 366 2.93 11.63 -11.24
CA VAL A 366 2.15 11.42 -10.02
C VAL A 366 2.34 10.00 -9.51
N ASN A 367 2.92 9.88 -8.32
CA ASN A 367 2.95 8.65 -7.57
C ASN A 367 1.65 8.54 -6.77
N HIS A 368 0.92 7.44 -6.94
CA HIS A 368 -0.32 7.21 -6.18
C HIS A 368 -0.47 5.76 -5.78
N ARG A 369 -1.14 5.53 -4.66
CA ARG A 369 -1.38 4.19 -4.11
C ARG A 369 -2.67 4.16 -3.32
N LEU A 370 -3.49 3.15 -3.56
CA LEU A 370 -4.71 2.88 -2.81
C LEU A 370 -4.56 1.54 -2.07
N VAL A 371 -4.64 1.55 -0.73
CA VAL A 371 -4.48 0.35 0.11
C VAL A 371 -5.66 0.20 1.04
N LEU A 372 -6.23 -1.01 1.12
CA LEU A 372 -7.27 -1.33 2.09
C LEU A 372 -6.65 -1.60 3.47
N ASN A 373 -7.03 -0.79 4.44
CA ASN A 373 -6.74 -1.04 5.85
C ASN A 373 -7.74 -2.08 6.40
N ARG A 374 -7.20 -3.20 6.89
CA ARG A 374 -8.00 -4.34 7.39
C ARG A 374 -8.66 -4.04 8.74
N ASP A 375 -8.08 -3.14 9.54
CA ASP A 375 -8.53 -2.91 10.93
C ASP A 375 -9.82 -2.08 11.01
N ASP A 376 -9.98 -1.10 10.12
CA ASP A 376 -11.14 -0.19 10.09
C ASP A 376 -11.99 -0.30 8.82
N ALA A 377 -11.61 -1.19 7.89
CA ALA A 377 -12.25 -1.37 6.58
C ALA A 377 -12.38 -0.04 5.81
N SER A 378 -11.30 0.76 5.82
CA SER A 378 -11.16 1.97 5.03
C SER A 378 -10.00 1.87 4.06
N TYR A 379 -10.06 2.61 2.96
CA TYR A 379 -8.99 2.74 2.01
C TYR A 379 -8.14 3.98 2.31
N SER A 380 -6.82 3.81 2.34
CA SER A 380 -5.86 4.92 2.33
C SER A 380 -5.36 5.16 0.90
N LEU A 381 -5.69 6.34 0.36
CA LEU A 381 -5.16 6.85 -0.89
C LEU A 381 -4.01 7.82 -0.59
N SER A 382 -2.79 7.47 -0.98
CA SER A 382 -1.65 8.40 -0.98
C SER A 382 -1.41 8.93 -2.37
N VAL A 383 -1.26 10.25 -2.50
CA VAL A 383 -0.92 10.95 -3.75
C VAL A 383 0.33 11.79 -3.49
N GLU A 384 1.30 11.69 -4.38
CA GLU A 384 2.59 12.35 -4.24
C GLU A 384 3.10 12.87 -5.57
N LEU A 385 3.64 14.09 -5.54
CA LEU A 385 4.29 14.81 -6.63
C LEU A 385 5.75 15.07 -6.27
N ASP A 386 6.58 15.26 -7.30
CA ASP A 386 7.95 15.73 -7.16
C ASP A 386 8.03 17.23 -6.78
N THR A 387 6.89 17.91 -6.87
CA THR A 387 6.71 19.34 -6.64
C THR A 387 5.52 19.59 -5.70
N ALA A 388 5.41 20.80 -5.17
CA ALA A 388 4.34 21.12 -4.24
C ALA A 388 2.96 20.98 -4.91
N ILE A 389 2.04 20.32 -4.21
CA ILE A 389 0.64 20.18 -4.59
C ILE A 389 -0.06 21.51 -4.33
N ASP A 390 -0.83 21.98 -5.31
CA ASP A 390 -1.72 23.14 -5.14
C ASP A 390 -3.06 22.69 -4.57
N ASN A 391 -3.71 21.76 -5.26
CA ASN A 391 -4.94 21.14 -4.83
C ASN A 391 -5.13 19.76 -5.47
N ILE A 392 -5.98 18.95 -4.83
CA ILE A 392 -6.45 17.66 -5.33
C ILE A 392 -7.98 17.68 -5.37
N LEU A 393 -8.57 17.42 -6.54
CA LEU A 393 -10.00 17.19 -6.67
C LEU A 393 -10.28 15.69 -6.70
N ILE A 394 -11.29 15.28 -5.94
CA ILE A 394 -11.82 13.92 -5.93
C ILE A 394 -13.22 13.96 -6.53
N GLN A 395 -13.44 13.17 -7.57
CA GLN A 395 -14.75 12.89 -8.12
C GLN A 395 -15.01 11.38 -8.03
N SER A 396 -16.21 11.00 -7.61
CA SER A 396 -16.61 9.58 -7.55
C SER A 396 -17.99 9.41 -8.18
N ASP A 397 -18.12 8.40 -9.03
CA ASP A 397 -19.39 7.97 -9.65
C ASP A 397 -20.18 6.95 -8.81
N THR A 398 -19.63 6.59 -7.64
CA THR A 398 -20.23 5.73 -6.63
C THR A 398 -20.15 6.43 -5.27
N PRO A 399 -21.11 6.27 -4.36
CA PRO A 399 -21.03 6.92 -3.06
C PRO A 399 -19.85 6.36 -2.25
N ILE A 400 -19.05 7.29 -1.75
CA ILE A 400 -17.92 7.03 -0.85
C ILE A 400 -18.00 8.03 0.31
N GLU A 401 -17.50 7.62 1.46
CA GLU A 401 -17.37 8.50 2.63
C GLU A 401 -15.91 8.95 2.71
N LEU A 402 -15.64 10.26 2.69
CA LEU A 402 -14.29 10.79 2.89
C LEU A 402 -14.06 11.02 4.38
N LEU A 403 -12.97 10.47 4.92
CA LEU A 403 -12.62 10.56 6.33
C LEU A 403 -11.54 11.62 6.56
N ASP A 404 -11.65 12.31 7.69
CA ASP A 404 -10.60 13.22 8.14
C ASP A 404 -9.35 12.45 8.56
N VAL A 405 -8.19 13.01 8.21
CA VAL A 405 -6.87 12.45 8.53
C VAL A 405 -6.12 13.51 9.34
N GLU A 406 -5.77 13.21 10.59
CA GLU A 406 -5.14 14.19 11.50
C GLU A 406 -3.81 14.76 10.97
N SER A 407 -3.05 13.98 10.20
CA SER A 407 -1.80 14.43 9.57
C SER A 407 -2.00 15.28 8.32
N ASN A 408 -3.23 15.37 7.81
CA ASN A 408 -3.56 16.13 6.61
C ASN A 408 -3.87 17.59 6.99
N SER A 409 -3.04 18.52 6.50
CA SER A 409 -3.20 19.96 6.71
C SER A 409 -3.97 20.68 5.60
N ALA A 410 -4.47 19.95 4.59
CA ALA A 410 -5.24 20.52 3.50
C ALA A 410 -6.64 20.94 3.97
N VAL A 411 -7.15 22.01 3.39
CA VAL A 411 -8.52 22.45 3.61
C VAL A 411 -9.44 21.71 2.65
N THR A 412 -10.38 20.95 3.21
CA THR A 412 -11.38 20.19 2.45
C THR A 412 -12.62 21.03 2.17
N SER A 413 -13.09 21.02 0.93
CA SER A 413 -14.36 21.60 0.50
C SER A 413 -15.18 20.55 -0.24
N LEU A 414 -16.36 20.24 0.30
CA LEU A 414 -17.34 19.34 -0.33
C LEU A 414 -18.30 20.16 -1.17
N SER A 415 -18.35 19.88 -2.46
CA SER A 415 -19.27 20.53 -3.40
C SER A 415 -20.62 19.80 -3.42
N THR A 416 -21.70 20.53 -3.70
CA THR A 416 -23.02 19.94 -3.91
C THR A 416 -22.98 19.01 -5.13
N CYS A 417 -23.43 17.77 -4.97
CA CYS A 417 -23.38 16.74 -6.00
C CYS A 417 -24.78 16.45 -6.56
N ASP A 418 -24.88 16.19 -7.86
CA ASP A 418 -26.08 15.59 -8.47
C ASP A 418 -25.77 14.15 -8.92
N PRO A 419 -26.32 13.13 -8.25
CA PRO A 419 -26.15 11.74 -8.63
C PRO A 419 -26.61 11.42 -10.06
N LYS A 420 -27.52 12.21 -10.63
CA LYS A 420 -27.98 12.02 -12.03
C LYS A 420 -26.90 12.33 -13.05
N GLU A 421 -25.95 13.20 -12.71
CA GLU A 421 -24.80 13.53 -13.55
C GLU A 421 -23.64 12.53 -13.36
N GLY A 422 -23.83 11.48 -12.55
CA GLY A 422 -22.78 10.52 -12.24
C GLY A 422 -21.76 11.04 -11.23
N ASN A 423 -22.13 12.04 -10.43
CA ASN A 423 -21.30 12.59 -9.37
C ASN A 423 -21.97 12.32 -8.01
N PHE A 424 -21.44 11.36 -7.26
CA PHE A 424 -21.87 11.10 -5.89
C PHE A 424 -21.02 11.86 -4.87
N VAL A 425 -19.74 12.09 -5.20
CA VAL A 425 -18.81 12.86 -4.37
C VAL A 425 -18.00 13.79 -5.24
N LEU A 426 -17.91 15.04 -4.82
CA LEU A 426 -17.04 16.09 -5.37
C LEU A 426 -16.37 16.79 -4.20
N ALA A 427 -15.08 16.55 -4.02
CA ALA A 427 -14.29 17.15 -2.94
C ALA A 427 -13.06 17.84 -3.49
N THR A 428 -12.71 18.99 -2.92
CA THR A 428 -11.47 19.71 -3.21
C THR A 428 -10.62 19.76 -1.95
N TYR A 429 -9.39 19.27 -2.02
CA TYR A 429 -8.39 19.40 -0.97
C TYR A 429 -7.38 20.45 -1.41
N ARG A 430 -7.37 21.61 -0.75
CA ARG A 430 -6.43 22.68 -1.03
C ARG A 430 -5.26 22.64 -0.05
N CYS A 431 -4.05 22.43 -0.56
CA CYS A 431 -2.84 22.44 0.26
C CYS A 431 -2.45 23.89 0.58
N GLN A 432 -2.38 24.23 1.87
CA GLN A 432 -1.93 25.56 2.30
C GLN A 432 -0.41 25.66 2.45
N ALA A 433 0.23 24.54 2.75
CA ALA A 433 1.69 24.42 2.86
C ALA A 433 2.27 23.80 1.58
N ASN A 434 3.58 23.98 1.37
CA ASN A 434 4.33 23.34 0.29
C ASN A 434 4.49 21.84 0.59
N THR A 435 3.42 21.08 0.41
CA THR A 435 3.38 19.64 0.60
C THR A 435 3.49 18.93 -0.74
N ASN A 436 4.40 17.97 -0.83
CA ASN A 436 4.56 17.11 -2.02
C ASN A 436 3.66 15.88 -1.95
N ARG A 437 3.20 15.50 -0.75
CA ARG A 437 2.39 14.30 -0.49
C ARG A 437 1.12 14.65 0.25
N LEU A 438 0.01 14.02 -0.15
CA LEU A 438 -1.27 14.07 0.55
C LEU A 438 -1.78 12.65 0.80
N GLU A 439 -2.29 12.39 2.00
CA GLU A 439 -2.97 11.15 2.34
C GLU A 439 -4.44 11.41 2.62
N LEU A 440 -5.27 10.61 1.98
CA LEU A 440 -6.73 10.70 2.00
C LEU A 440 -7.25 9.35 2.46
N ARG A 441 -8.27 9.35 3.32
CA ARG A 441 -8.97 8.12 3.70
C ARG A 441 -10.39 8.15 3.15
N LEU A 442 -10.82 7.02 2.61
CA LEU A 442 -12.17 6.87 2.08
C LEU A 442 -12.76 5.51 2.47
N ARG A 443 -14.07 5.46 2.68
CA ARG A 443 -14.81 4.21 2.82
C ARG A 443 -15.70 3.98 1.62
N THR A 444 -15.72 2.73 1.18
CA THR A 444 -16.57 2.27 0.08
C THR A 444 -17.74 1.46 0.63
N ILE A 445 -18.84 1.41 -0.12
CA ILE A 445 -19.99 0.58 0.19
C ILE A 445 -19.94 -0.68 -0.69
N GLU A 446 -20.02 -1.84 -0.06
CA GLU A 446 -19.99 -3.12 -0.76
C GLU A 446 -21.26 -3.28 -1.63
N GLY A 447 -21.08 -3.79 -2.85
CA GLY A 447 -22.13 -3.90 -3.87
C GLY A 447 -22.27 -2.67 -4.78
N GLN A 448 -21.51 -1.60 -4.55
CA GLN A 448 -21.58 -0.36 -5.32
C GLN A 448 -20.25 -0.07 -6.05
N PRO A 449 -19.99 -0.77 -7.18
CA PRO A 449 -18.77 -0.56 -7.97
C PRO A 449 -18.80 0.81 -8.66
N GLY A 450 -17.62 1.35 -8.94
CA GLY A 450 -17.47 2.65 -9.57
C GLY A 450 -16.04 2.98 -9.94
N THR A 451 -15.79 4.26 -10.24
CA THR A 451 -14.51 4.85 -10.57
C THR A 451 -14.29 6.08 -9.72
N LEU A 452 -13.16 6.10 -9.02
CA LEU A 452 -12.64 7.27 -8.34
C LEU A 452 -11.72 8.04 -9.29
N GLN A 453 -12.07 9.27 -9.62
CA GLN A 453 -11.24 10.17 -10.40
C GLN A 453 -10.54 11.15 -9.48
N VAL A 454 -9.21 11.20 -9.58
CA VAL A 454 -8.37 12.08 -8.78
C VAL A 454 -7.63 13.02 -9.71
N TYR A 455 -7.89 14.32 -9.58
CA TYR A 455 -7.25 15.36 -10.37
C TYR A 455 -6.23 16.07 -9.50
N VAL A 456 -4.96 15.96 -9.87
CA VAL A 456 -3.85 16.49 -9.09
C VAL A 456 -3.29 17.70 -9.82
N MET A 457 -3.21 18.84 -9.13
CA MET A 457 -2.65 20.08 -9.66
C MET A 457 -1.36 20.46 -8.93
N SER A 458 -0.32 20.80 -9.68
CA SER A 458 0.95 21.29 -9.14
C SER A 458 0.92 22.80 -8.89
N GLN A 459 1.81 23.28 -8.04
CA GLN A 459 2.04 24.72 -7.88
C GLN A 459 2.81 25.36 -9.05
N ILE A 460 3.50 24.56 -9.87
CA ILE A 460 4.32 25.00 -11.01
C ILE A 460 3.48 25.74 -12.08
N GLN A 461 4.10 26.72 -12.75
CA GLN A 461 3.60 27.39 -13.95
C GLN A 461 4.25 26.79 -15.22
N PRO A 462 3.49 26.46 -16.28
CA PRO A 462 2.04 26.54 -16.39
C PRO A 462 1.34 25.56 -15.44
N LYS A 463 0.21 25.99 -14.87
CA LYS A 463 -0.64 25.11 -14.05
C LYS A 463 -1.06 23.90 -14.89
N CYS A 464 -0.66 22.73 -14.45
CA CYS A 464 -1.00 21.46 -15.09
C CYS A 464 -1.85 20.62 -14.16
N CYS A 465 -2.71 19.80 -14.75
CA CYS A 465 -3.56 18.87 -14.03
C CYS A 465 -3.35 17.46 -14.60
N ARG A 466 -3.13 16.49 -13.72
CA ARG A 466 -3.13 15.07 -14.08
C ARG A 466 -4.37 14.41 -13.50
N LYS A 467 -5.17 13.79 -14.37
CA LYS A 467 -6.27 12.91 -13.97
C LYS A 467 -5.76 11.49 -13.76
N ILE A 468 -6.14 10.88 -12.66
CA ILE A 468 -5.92 9.48 -12.31
C ILE A 468 -7.30 8.83 -12.18
N GLU A 469 -7.46 7.62 -12.72
CA GLU A 469 -8.69 6.84 -12.62
C GLU A 469 -8.40 5.57 -11.83
N ILE A 470 -9.11 5.38 -10.71
CA ILE A 470 -8.93 4.22 -9.82
C ILE A 470 -10.26 3.47 -9.73
N PRO A 471 -10.34 2.20 -10.17
CA PRO A 471 -11.58 1.44 -10.09
C PRO A 471 -11.89 1.03 -8.65
N ILE A 472 -13.15 1.19 -8.26
CA ILE A 472 -13.72 0.67 -7.01
C ILE A 472 -14.45 -0.63 -7.33
N CYS A 473 -13.92 -1.74 -6.83
CA CYS A 473 -14.48 -3.08 -7.01
C CYS A 473 -15.85 -3.22 -6.33
N ALA A 474 -16.72 -4.08 -6.87
CA ALA A 474 -18.04 -4.31 -6.25
C ALA A 474 -17.93 -4.97 -4.87
N LEU A 475 -16.97 -5.88 -4.68
CA LEU A 475 -16.62 -6.49 -3.40
C LEU A 475 -15.34 -5.89 -2.85
N SER A 476 -15.29 -4.55 -2.79
CA SER A 476 -14.11 -3.78 -2.41
C SER A 476 -13.59 -4.06 -0.99
N LEU A 477 -14.37 -4.68 -0.10
CA LEU A 477 -13.94 -4.93 1.27
C LEU A 477 -13.39 -6.35 1.48
N HIS A 478 -13.21 -7.12 0.41
CA HIS A 478 -12.62 -8.46 0.49
C HIS A 478 -11.10 -8.41 0.42
N THR A 479 -10.42 -9.31 1.12
CA THR A 479 -8.96 -9.49 1.02
C THR A 479 -8.64 -10.96 0.81
N ARG A 480 -7.63 -11.26 0.00
CA ARG A 480 -7.24 -12.63 -0.31
C ARG A 480 -6.57 -13.30 0.90
N ILE A 481 -6.90 -14.57 1.11
CA ILE A 481 -6.28 -15.45 2.10
C ILE A 481 -5.36 -16.45 1.38
N HIS A 482 -4.19 -16.73 1.97
CA HIS A 482 -3.20 -17.68 1.46
C HIS A 482 -3.17 -18.97 2.34
N GLU A 483 -2.63 -20.06 1.79
CA GLU A 483 -2.98 -21.46 2.14
C GLU A 483 -2.80 -21.91 3.60
N ASP A 484 -1.93 -21.28 4.40
CA ASP A 484 -1.68 -21.70 5.79
C ASP A 484 -2.89 -21.47 6.72
N ASP A 485 -3.81 -20.59 6.35
CA ASP A 485 -5.09 -20.37 7.04
C ASP A 485 -6.15 -21.45 6.73
N LYS A 486 -5.92 -22.33 5.74
CA LYS A 486 -6.92 -23.32 5.29
C LYS A 486 -7.31 -24.33 6.37
N SER A 487 -6.41 -24.60 7.32
CA SER A 487 -6.67 -25.49 8.46
C SER A 487 -7.75 -24.95 9.42
N SER A 488 -8.02 -23.64 9.38
CA SER A 488 -9.02 -22.95 10.20
C SER A 488 -10.32 -22.63 9.45
N ILE A 489 -10.38 -22.88 8.14
CA ILE A 489 -11.58 -22.61 7.33
C ILE A 489 -12.57 -23.74 7.60
N SER A 490 -13.47 -23.50 8.56
CA SER A 490 -14.60 -24.37 8.81
C SER A 490 -15.38 -24.64 7.52
N SER A 491 -16.00 -25.82 7.43
CA SER A 491 -17.09 -26.07 6.49
C SER A 491 -18.31 -25.26 6.94
N GLY A 492 -18.21 -23.93 6.87
CA GLY A 492 -19.31 -23.03 7.21
C GLY A 492 -20.52 -23.28 6.31
N PRO A 493 -21.71 -22.81 6.71
CA PRO A 493 -22.88 -22.83 5.84
C PRO A 493 -22.62 -21.92 4.63
N PHE A 494 -22.27 -22.51 3.50
CA PHE A 494 -22.01 -21.78 2.27
C PHE A 494 -23.26 -21.68 1.41
N ASN A 495 -23.56 -20.47 0.97
CA ASN A 495 -24.45 -20.23 -0.16
C ASN A 495 -23.67 -20.51 -1.45
N GLU A 496 -24.28 -21.20 -2.39
CA GLU A 496 -23.65 -21.61 -3.65
C GLU A 496 -24.19 -20.79 -4.82
N LEU A 497 -23.29 -20.18 -5.60
CA LEU A 497 -23.58 -19.67 -6.93
C LEU A 497 -22.77 -20.45 -7.95
N ARG A 498 -23.46 -21.11 -8.88
CA ARG A 498 -22.86 -21.86 -9.97
C ARG A 498 -23.22 -21.22 -11.30
N LEU A 499 -22.21 -20.92 -12.10
CA LEU A 499 -22.33 -20.34 -13.43
C LEU A 499 -21.76 -21.32 -14.44
N ASN A 500 -22.58 -21.79 -15.37
CA ASN A 500 -22.14 -22.62 -16.49
C ASN A 500 -22.38 -21.87 -17.81
N GLY A 501 -21.44 -21.93 -18.74
CA GLY A 501 -21.58 -21.25 -20.02
C GLY A 501 -20.36 -21.33 -20.91
N GLY A 502 -20.41 -20.67 -22.07
CA GLY A 502 -19.34 -20.72 -23.07
C GLY A 502 -18.14 -19.80 -22.81
N PHE A 503 -17.71 -19.61 -21.56
CA PHE A 503 -16.59 -18.72 -21.21
C PHE A 503 -15.27 -19.47 -21.01
N THR A 504 -14.16 -18.79 -21.26
CA THR A 504 -12.80 -19.25 -20.97
C THR A 504 -12.37 -18.93 -19.54
N VAL A 505 -11.31 -19.57 -19.06
CA VAL A 505 -10.70 -19.26 -17.75
C VAL A 505 -10.26 -17.80 -17.71
N ALA A 506 -9.62 -17.29 -18.77
CA ALA A 506 -9.14 -15.92 -18.83
C ALA A 506 -10.29 -14.89 -18.77
N GLU A 507 -11.43 -15.17 -19.40
CA GLU A 507 -12.61 -14.30 -19.33
C GLU A 507 -13.20 -14.26 -17.93
N MET A 508 -13.41 -15.42 -17.29
CA MET A 508 -13.92 -15.46 -15.92
C MET A 508 -12.94 -14.80 -14.95
N HIS A 509 -11.64 -15.02 -15.13
CA HIS A 509 -10.59 -14.38 -14.33
C HIS A 509 -10.65 -12.85 -14.47
N ALA A 510 -10.75 -12.33 -15.70
CA ALA A 510 -10.89 -10.89 -15.95
C ALA A 510 -12.17 -10.31 -15.35
N TRP A 511 -13.29 -11.05 -15.36
CA TRP A 511 -14.52 -10.61 -14.70
C TRP A 511 -14.35 -10.55 -13.17
N LEU A 512 -13.64 -11.51 -12.58
CA LEU A 512 -13.33 -11.49 -11.15
C LEU A 512 -12.42 -10.33 -10.77
N SER A 513 -11.44 -9.96 -11.60
CA SER A 513 -10.59 -8.78 -11.39
C SER A 513 -11.37 -7.45 -11.38
N LEU A 514 -12.60 -7.40 -11.93
CA LEU A 514 -13.48 -6.23 -11.84
C LEU A 514 -14.33 -6.24 -10.55
N VAL A 515 -14.54 -7.42 -9.96
CA VAL A 515 -15.42 -7.60 -8.80
C VAL A 515 -14.64 -7.59 -7.50
N LEU A 516 -13.44 -8.18 -7.48
CA LEU A 516 -12.64 -8.44 -6.30
C LEU A 516 -11.31 -7.67 -6.39
N PRO A 517 -10.83 -7.10 -5.26
CA PRO A 517 -9.46 -6.63 -5.16
C PRO A 517 -8.48 -7.82 -5.06
N ASP A 518 -7.18 -7.54 -5.22
CA ASP A 518 -6.08 -8.49 -5.02
C ASP A 518 -6.21 -9.82 -5.79
N VAL A 519 -6.83 -9.78 -6.99
CA VAL A 519 -6.85 -10.91 -7.92
C VAL A 519 -5.47 -11.03 -8.58
N PRO A 520 -4.88 -12.24 -8.65
CA PRO A 520 -3.53 -12.41 -9.20
C PRO A 520 -3.46 -12.00 -10.67
N GLU A 521 -2.26 -11.71 -11.14
CA GLU A 521 -2.01 -11.34 -12.54
C GLU A 521 -2.40 -12.45 -13.51
N ARG A 522 -2.20 -13.70 -13.08
CA ARG A 522 -2.57 -14.89 -13.82
C ARG A 522 -3.22 -15.91 -12.89
N PRO A 523 -4.26 -16.63 -13.36
CA PRO A 523 -4.85 -17.69 -12.57
C PRO A 523 -3.84 -18.83 -12.39
N GLN A 524 -3.57 -19.19 -11.14
CA GLN A 524 -2.83 -20.42 -10.83
C GLN A 524 -3.76 -21.61 -11.04
N LEU A 525 -3.47 -22.41 -12.07
CA LEU A 525 -4.29 -23.56 -12.46
C LEU A 525 -3.75 -24.85 -11.88
N GLN A 526 -4.59 -25.54 -11.12
CA GLN A 526 -4.38 -26.92 -10.69
C GLN A 526 -5.43 -27.78 -11.41
N ASP A 527 -4.98 -28.75 -12.22
CA ASP A 527 -5.86 -29.60 -13.04
C ASP A 527 -6.86 -28.81 -13.91
N GLY A 528 -6.46 -27.64 -14.39
CA GLY A 528 -7.28 -26.74 -15.22
C GLY A 528 -8.32 -25.91 -14.44
N GLU A 529 -8.30 -25.95 -13.11
CA GLU A 529 -9.15 -25.17 -12.22
C GLU A 529 -8.32 -24.15 -11.42
N ALA A 530 -8.81 -22.91 -11.35
CA ALA A 530 -8.27 -21.88 -10.48
C ALA A 530 -9.11 -21.74 -9.21
N ASN A 531 -8.41 -21.48 -8.10
CA ASN A 531 -8.99 -21.37 -6.78
C ASN A 531 -8.55 -20.05 -6.10
N LEU A 532 -9.50 -19.30 -5.57
CA LEU A 532 -9.25 -18.10 -4.76
C LEU A 532 -10.10 -18.17 -3.49
N ILE A 533 -9.54 -17.71 -2.37
CA ILE A 533 -10.24 -17.61 -1.10
C ILE A 533 -10.06 -16.19 -0.60
N LEU A 534 -11.16 -15.54 -0.23
CA LEU A 534 -11.16 -14.18 0.30
C LEU A 534 -11.95 -14.11 1.60
N LYS A 535 -11.62 -13.11 2.42
CA LYS A 535 -12.33 -12.74 3.65
C LYS A 535 -12.76 -11.29 3.59
N SER A 536 -14.01 -11.01 3.96
CA SER A 536 -14.48 -9.65 4.16
C SER A 536 -13.75 -9.03 5.35
N SER A 537 -13.01 -7.94 5.12
CA SER A 537 -12.34 -7.16 6.16
C SER A 537 -13.34 -6.51 7.11
N PHE A 538 -14.55 -6.20 6.64
CA PHE A 538 -15.59 -5.63 7.49
C PHE A 538 -16.33 -6.71 8.27
N VAL A 539 -16.96 -7.71 7.63
CA VAL A 539 -17.83 -8.67 8.35
C VAL A 539 -17.05 -9.87 8.90
N GLY A 540 -15.96 -10.27 8.23
CA GLY A 540 -15.16 -11.45 8.58
C GLY A 540 -15.58 -12.75 7.89
N THR A 541 -16.57 -12.70 6.97
CA THR A 541 -17.09 -13.85 6.23
C THR A 541 -16.17 -14.29 5.09
N ILE A 542 -16.20 -15.58 4.76
CA ILE A 542 -15.38 -16.21 3.73
C ILE A 542 -16.13 -16.34 2.40
N LEU A 543 -15.41 -16.07 1.30
CA LEU A 543 -15.78 -16.33 -0.08
C LEU A 543 -14.74 -17.26 -0.73
N LYS A 544 -15.19 -18.39 -1.28
CA LYS A 544 -14.37 -19.31 -2.07
C LYS A 544 -14.80 -19.24 -3.52
N CYS A 545 -13.87 -18.96 -4.42
CA CYS A 545 -14.08 -18.91 -5.86
C CYS A 545 -13.34 -20.08 -6.50
N LYS A 546 -14.07 -20.94 -7.20
CA LYS A 546 -13.50 -22.01 -8.03
C LYS A 546 -13.97 -21.83 -9.46
N TYR A 547 -13.07 -21.83 -10.42
CA TYR A 547 -13.46 -21.65 -11.81
C TYR A 547 -12.51 -22.37 -12.76
N LYS A 548 -13.12 -22.91 -13.82
CA LYS A 548 -12.45 -23.56 -14.93
C LYS A 548 -13.15 -23.17 -16.23
N LYS A 549 -12.66 -23.69 -17.35
CA LYS A 549 -13.30 -23.43 -18.65
C LYS A 549 -14.78 -23.86 -18.61
N GLY A 550 -15.66 -22.90 -18.84
CA GLY A 550 -17.11 -23.06 -18.95
C GLY A 550 -17.89 -23.37 -17.67
N SER A 551 -17.24 -23.38 -16.50
CA SER A 551 -17.92 -23.61 -15.22
C SER A 551 -17.22 -22.87 -14.09
N ALA A 552 -18.00 -22.18 -13.25
CA ALA A 552 -17.53 -21.49 -12.06
C ALA A 552 -18.48 -21.71 -10.89
N THR A 553 -17.92 -21.94 -9.71
CA THR A 553 -18.64 -22.15 -8.45
C THR A 553 -18.09 -21.20 -7.40
N PHE A 554 -19.00 -20.43 -6.79
CA PHE A 554 -18.71 -19.50 -5.73
C PHE A 554 -19.45 -19.93 -4.47
N LEU A 555 -18.71 -20.07 -3.36
CA LEU A 555 -19.23 -20.47 -2.07
C LEU A 555 -19.00 -19.35 -1.06
N GLY A 556 -20.07 -18.73 -0.56
CA GLY A 556 -19.99 -17.57 0.32
C GLY A 556 -20.80 -17.76 1.61
N GLU A 557 -20.22 -17.45 2.77
CA GLU A 557 -20.96 -17.44 4.04
C GLU A 557 -22.01 -16.32 4.08
N ASN A 558 -21.77 -15.22 3.37
CA ASN A 558 -22.70 -14.10 3.27
C ASN A 558 -23.50 -14.17 1.95
N VAL A 559 -24.83 -14.17 2.04
CA VAL A 559 -25.72 -14.18 0.88
C VAL A 559 -25.57 -12.91 0.04
N SER A 560 -25.36 -11.73 0.65
CA SER A 560 -25.17 -10.47 -0.07
C SER A 560 -23.98 -10.56 -1.04
N THR A 561 -22.86 -11.14 -0.60
CA THR A 561 -21.68 -11.36 -1.44
C THR A 561 -22.00 -12.19 -2.68
N ILE A 562 -22.77 -13.27 -2.52
CA ILE A 562 -23.18 -14.15 -3.63
C ILE A 562 -24.10 -13.43 -4.61
N ILE A 563 -25.03 -12.65 -4.10
CA ILE A 563 -26.01 -11.95 -4.92
C ILE A 563 -25.33 -10.78 -5.68
N ILE A 564 -24.38 -10.09 -5.06
CA ILE A 564 -23.52 -9.09 -5.73
C ILE A 564 -22.72 -9.76 -6.87
N LEU A 565 -22.06 -10.89 -6.60
CA LEU A 565 -21.32 -11.66 -7.63
C LEU A 565 -22.22 -12.04 -8.79
N ARG A 566 -23.39 -12.60 -8.51
CA ARG A 566 -24.37 -12.99 -9.53
C ARG A 566 -24.71 -11.81 -10.43
N ASP A 567 -25.05 -10.66 -9.85
CA ASP A 567 -25.50 -9.49 -10.61
C ASP A 567 -24.38 -8.93 -11.49
N VAL A 568 -23.16 -8.81 -10.98
CA VAL A 568 -22.04 -8.27 -11.76
C VAL A 568 -21.58 -9.26 -12.84
N LEU A 569 -21.41 -10.54 -12.51
CA LEU A 569 -20.93 -11.55 -13.47
C LEU A 569 -21.94 -11.79 -14.60
N THR A 570 -23.25 -11.80 -14.30
CA THR A 570 -24.29 -11.92 -15.34
C THR A 570 -24.36 -10.68 -16.22
N LYS A 571 -24.13 -9.48 -15.68
CA LYS A 571 -24.00 -8.24 -16.45
C LYS A 571 -22.80 -8.28 -17.39
N GLU A 572 -21.64 -8.74 -16.94
CA GLU A 572 -20.43 -8.87 -17.78
C GLU A 572 -20.59 -9.92 -18.87
N ALA A 573 -21.20 -11.07 -18.56
CA ALA A 573 -21.51 -12.08 -19.57
C ALA A 573 -22.49 -11.54 -20.63
N THR A 574 -23.51 -10.78 -20.21
CA THR A 574 -24.47 -10.15 -21.13
C THR A 574 -23.79 -9.13 -22.05
N LYS A 575 -22.90 -8.29 -21.52
CA LYS A 575 -22.09 -7.35 -22.32
C LYS A 575 -21.30 -8.05 -23.43
N ARG A 576 -20.76 -9.25 -23.13
CA ARG A 576 -20.01 -10.09 -24.07
C ARG A 576 -20.88 -11.07 -24.87
N LYS A 577 -22.21 -11.02 -24.73
CA LYS A 577 -23.17 -11.92 -25.38
C LYS A 577 -22.94 -13.41 -25.07
N ILE A 578 -22.40 -13.71 -23.89
CA ILE A 578 -22.21 -15.09 -23.40
C ILE A 578 -23.47 -15.50 -22.64
N LYS A 579 -24.09 -16.59 -23.06
CA LYS A 579 -25.23 -17.18 -22.34
C LYS A 579 -24.72 -17.95 -21.12
N LEU A 580 -25.27 -17.64 -19.95
CA LEU A 580 -24.99 -18.33 -18.69
C LEU A 580 -26.23 -19.05 -18.17
N GLU A 581 -26.04 -20.29 -17.74
CA GLU A 581 -26.94 -20.98 -16.82
C GLU A 581 -26.52 -20.62 -15.39
N VAL A 582 -27.43 -20.00 -14.65
CA VAL A 582 -27.17 -19.45 -13.31
C VAL A 582 -27.95 -20.26 -12.29
N PHE A 583 -27.25 -20.90 -11.37
CA PHE A 583 -27.84 -21.60 -10.24
C PHE A 583 -27.41 -20.89 -8.96
N CYS A 584 -28.37 -20.56 -8.09
CA CYS A 584 -28.13 -19.91 -6.81
C CYS A 584 -28.87 -20.68 -5.74
N ASP A 585 -28.14 -21.34 -4.84
CA ASP A 585 -28.68 -22.06 -3.70
C ASP A 585 -28.25 -21.38 -2.40
N VAL A 586 -29.20 -21.19 -1.49
CA VAL A 586 -29.05 -20.32 -0.33
C VAL A 586 -29.48 -21.06 0.93
N VAL A 587 -28.63 -21.03 1.95
CA VAL A 587 -28.75 -21.83 3.17
C VAL A 587 -29.22 -20.94 4.32
N GLU A 588 -30.32 -21.29 4.99
CA GLU A 588 -30.88 -20.50 6.11
C GLU A 588 -29.91 -20.31 7.28
N VAL A 589 -29.10 -21.32 7.56
CA VAL A 589 -28.10 -21.29 8.62
C VAL A 589 -27.00 -20.25 8.34
N SER A 590 -26.80 -19.82 7.09
CA SER A 590 -25.80 -18.80 6.77
C SER A 590 -26.13 -17.43 7.38
N ILE A 591 -27.43 -17.13 7.57
CA ILE A 591 -27.86 -15.89 8.23
C ILE A 591 -27.44 -15.88 9.70
N SER A 592 -27.62 -17.00 10.41
CA SER A 592 -27.15 -17.14 11.79
C SER A 592 -25.65 -16.87 11.88
N ARG A 593 -24.87 -17.45 10.96
CA ARG A 593 -23.42 -17.26 10.91
C ARG A 593 -23.02 -15.79 10.74
N VAL A 594 -23.68 -15.04 9.85
CA VAL A 594 -23.39 -13.61 9.65
C VAL A 594 -23.79 -12.79 10.89
N LEU A 595 -24.97 -13.04 11.47
CA LEU A 595 -25.43 -12.33 12.66
C LEU A 595 -24.54 -12.61 13.88
N GLU A 596 -24.06 -13.84 14.06
CA GLU A 596 -23.11 -14.22 15.12
C GLU A 596 -21.78 -13.44 15.03
N LEU A 597 -21.34 -13.08 13.83
CA LEU A 597 -20.14 -12.26 13.62
C LEU A 597 -20.39 -10.77 13.86
N ILE A 598 -21.59 -10.28 13.51
CA ILE A 598 -21.95 -8.85 13.58
C ILE A 598 -22.37 -8.45 15.00
N LEU A 599 -23.13 -9.27 15.70
CA LEU A 599 -23.75 -8.93 16.99
C LEU A 599 -22.76 -8.49 18.07
N PRO A 600 -21.65 -9.21 18.33
CA PRO A 600 -20.66 -8.76 19.32
C PRO A 600 -20.07 -7.38 19.00
N ARG A 601 -19.93 -7.06 17.71
CA ARG A 601 -19.42 -5.76 17.25
C ARG A 601 -20.47 -4.67 17.40
N LEU A 602 -21.74 -4.99 17.16
CA LEU A 602 -22.86 -4.08 17.37
C LEU A 602 -23.01 -3.75 18.86
N GLU A 603 -22.90 -4.74 19.75
CA GLU A 603 -22.87 -4.53 21.20
C GLU A 603 -21.71 -3.63 21.63
N THR A 604 -20.52 -3.90 21.11
CA THR A 604 -19.32 -3.10 21.38
C THR A 604 -19.49 -1.66 20.91
N ALA A 605 -19.98 -1.45 19.68
CA ALA A 605 -20.26 -0.13 19.11
C ALA A 605 -21.31 0.64 19.92
N HIS A 606 -22.37 -0.03 20.36
CA HIS A 606 -23.41 0.58 21.19
C HIS A 606 -22.87 0.98 22.57
N LYS A 607 -22.07 0.11 23.21
CA LYS A 607 -21.39 0.42 24.47
C LYS A 607 -20.47 1.63 24.32
N LEU A 608 -19.68 1.67 23.24
CA LEU A 608 -18.79 2.79 22.94
C LEU A 608 -19.54 4.10 22.75
N ARG A 609 -20.65 4.10 21.99
CA ARG A 609 -21.50 5.30 21.82
C ARG A 609 -22.09 5.76 23.15
N LYS A 610 -22.60 4.84 23.98
CA LYS A 610 -23.12 5.17 25.31
C LYS A 610 -22.05 5.79 26.20
N GLN A 611 -20.84 5.23 26.22
CA GLN A 611 -19.71 5.75 26.97
C GLN A 611 -19.31 7.17 26.53
N ILE A 612 -19.26 7.45 25.23
CA ILE A 612 -18.98 8.79 24.70
C ILE A 612 -20.06 9.79 25.10
N ASN A 613 -21.34 9.41 25.03
CA ASN A 613 -22.44 10.29 25.44
C ASN A 613 -22.33 10.66 26.93
N ILE A 614 -21.97 9.71 27.79
CA ILE A 614 -21.71 9.96 29.22
C ILE A 614 -20.51 10.89 29.39
N LEU A 615 -19.40 10.64 28.70
CA LEU A 615 -18.19 11.48 28.78
C LEU A 615 -18.46 12.93 28.35
N ASN A 616 -19.25 13.14 27.30
CA ASN A 616 -19.65 14.47 26.86
C ASN A 616 -20.51 15.17 27.93
N ALA A 617 -21.49 14.48 28.52
CA ALA A 617 -22.29 15.03 29.61
C ALA A 617 -21.46 15.38 30.85
N LEU A 618 -20.48 14.54 31.22
CA LEU A 618 -19.56 14.80 32.33
C LEU A 618 -18.64 15.99 32.07
N GLN A 619 -18.26 16.21 30.81
CA GLN A 619 -17.46 17.37 30.40
C GLN A 619 -18.26 18.66 30.48
N GLU A 620 -19.53 18.65 30.05
CA GLU A 620 -20.42 19.81 30.13
C GLU A 620 -20.71 20.25 31.58
N TRP A 621 -20.75 19.31 32.53
CA TRP A 621 -21.05 19.59 33.94
C TRP A 621 -19.83 20.02 34.78
N GLU A 622 -18.64 20.18 34.18
CA GLU A 622 -17.37 20.50 34.88
C GLU A 622 -17.04 19.58 36.08
N LEU A 623 -17.64 18.37 36.12
CA LEU A 623 -17.47 17.38 37.20
C LEU A 623 -16.06 16.75 37.24
N LYS A 624 -15.17 17.14 36.31
CA LYS A 624 -13.76 16.72 36.24
C LYS A 624 -12.90 17.26 37.38
N THR A 625 -13.36 18.29 38.09
CA THR A 625 -12.54 19.03 39.06
C THR A 625 -12.30 18.26 40.36
N ASN A 626 -13.21 17.38 40.78
CA ASN A 626 -13.07 16.45 41.93
C ASN A 626 -13.86 15.13 41.72
N PRO A 627 -13.39 14.24 40.82
CA PRO A 627 -14.16 13.06 40.41
C PRO A 627 -14.36 12.04 41.53
N LYS A 628 -13.47 12.01 42.53
CA LYS A 628 -13.55 11.07 43.66
C LYS A 628 -14.65 11.39 44.67
N GLU A 629 -15.04 12.65 44.77
CA GLU A 629 -16.04 13.11 45.76
C GLU A 629 -17.46 13.18 45.15
N ASN A 630 -17.57 13.37 43.83
CA ASN A 630 -18.82 13.72 43.15
C ASN A 630 -19.36 12.67 42.18
N LEU A 631 -18.58 11.62 41.86
CA LEU A 631 -18.97 10.60 40.87
C LEU A 631 -18.91 9.19 41.47
N CYS A 632 -19.76 8.28 40.97
CA CYS A 632 -19.65 6.86 41.29
C CYS A 632 -18.41 6.23 40.64
N THR A 633 -17.99 5.07 41.16
CA THR A 633 -16.78 4.35 40.70
C THR A 633 -16.81 4.05 39.19
N GLU A 634 -17.97 3.72 38.62
CA GLU A 634 -18.14 3.44 37.18
C GLU A 634 -17.75 4.64 36.30
N TYR A 635 -18.17 5.86 36.67
CA TYR A 635 -17.83 7.07 35.93
C TYR A 635 -16.40 7.54 36.18
N GLN A 636 -15.87 7.30 37.39
CA GLN A 636 -14.46 7.54 37.68
C GLN A 636 -13.56 6.67 36.79
N GLU A 637 -13.85 5.36 36.69
CA GLU A 637 -13.15 4.45 35.80
C GLU A 637 -13.25 4.89 34.34
N LEU A 638 -14.45 5.30 33.89
CA LEU A 638 -14.64 5.80 32.53
C LEU A 638 -13.79 7.04 32.21
N LEU A 639 -13.62 7.95 33.18
CA LEU A 639 -12.73 9.12 33.03
C LEU A 639 -11.25 8.72 32.91
N THR A 640 -10.82 7.62 33.56
CA THR A 640 -9.42 7.15 33.43
C THR A 640 -9.11 6.62 32.04
N ILE A 641 -10.12 6.07 31.34
CA ILE A 641 -9.99 5.53 29.97
C ILE A 641 -10.52 6.47 28.89
N GLU A 642 -10.83 7.74 29.22
CA GLU A 642 -11.45 8.72 28.31
C GLU A 642 -10.70 8.82 26.97
N SER A 643 -9.36 8.91 27.02
CA SER A 643 -8.51 9.02 25.82
C SER A 643 -8.65 7.80 24.91
N THR A 644 -8.65 6.59 25.46
CA THR A 644 -8.80 5.35 24.71
C THR A 644 -10.17 5.25 24.04
N VAL A 645 -11.24 5.57 24.78
CA VAL A 645 -12.63 5.51 24.29
C VAL A 645 -12.85 6.53 23.17
N ARG A 646 -12.36 7.77 23.34
CA ARG A 646 -12.43 8.81 22.30
C ARG A 646 -11.63 8.42 21.06
N ASN A 647 -10.41 7.88 21.22
CA ASN A 647 -9.60 7.40 20.10
C ASN A 647 -10.26 6.24 19.34
N GLN A 648 -10.93 5.31 20.05
CA GLN A 648 -11.69 4.24 19.40
C GLN A 648 -12.89 4.77 18.61
N MET A 649 -13.63 5.75 19.15
CA MET A 649 -14.75 6.38 18.44
C MET A 649 -14.29 7.20 17.24
N ALA A 650 -13.13 7.86 17.34
CA ALA A 650 -12.55 8.65 16.25
C ALA A 650 -12.19 7.79 15.02
N LYS A 651 -11.83 6.51 15.21
CA LYS A 651 -11.55 5.59 14.10
C LYS A 651 -12.77 5.34 13.22
N ASP A 652 -13.94 5.19 13.84
CA ASP A 652 -15.19 4.98 13.13
C ASP A 652 -16.39 5.59 13.87
N PRO A 653 -16.68 6.89 13.62
CA PRO A 653 -17.78 7.61 14.27
C PRO A 653 -19.17 7.07 13.94
N GLU A 654 -19.30 6.37 12.80
CA GLU A 654 -20.55 5.87 12.23
C GLU A 654 -20.66 4.33 12.28
N ILE A 655 -19.76 3.65 13.00
CA ILE A 655 -19.71 2.18 13.07
C ILE A 655 -21.08 1.53 13.34
N LEU A 656 -21.89 2.12 14.22
CA LEU A 656 -23.21 1.58 14.55
C LEU A 656 -24.17 1.66 13.34
N GLN A 657 -24.20 2.79 12.65
CA GLN A 657 -25.03 2.97 11.46
C GLN A 657 -24.59 2.05 10.33
N ARG A 658 -23.28 1.87 10.15
CA ARG A 658 -22.71 0.93 9.18
C ARG A 658 -23.09 -0.52 9.47
N LEU A 659 -22.99 -0.96 10.72
CA LEU A 659 -23.39 -2.31 11.12
C LEU A 659 -24.90 -2.53 10.91
N HIS A 660 -25.74 -1.53 11.22
CA HIS A 660 -27.17 -1.60 10.92
C HIS A 660 -27.42 -1.71 9.41
N ALA A 661 -26.73 -0.92 8.60
CA ALA A 661 -26.84 -0.97 7.14
C ALA A 661 -26.49 -2.37 6.59
N VAL A 662 -25.42 -3.00 7.09
CA VAL A 662 -25.06 -4.37 6.67
C VAL A 662 -26.16 -5.39 7.00
N VAL A 663 -26.79 -5.30 8.17
CA VAL A 663 -27.90 -6.21 8.51
C VAL A 663 -29.14 -5.94 7.66
N THR A 664 -29.41 -4.67 7.34
CA THR A 664 -30.50 -4.27 6.44
C THR A 664 -30.26 -4.81 5.03
N ASP A 665 -29.06 -4.64 4.48
CA ASP A 665 -28.71 -5.13 3.14
C ASP A 665 -28.73 -6.66 3.08
N LEU A 666 -28.26 -7.33 4.15
CA LEU A 666 -28.38 -8.77 4.31
C LEU A 666 -29.84 -9.24 4.23
N TYR A 667 -30.77 -8.54 4.87
CA TYR A 667 -32.20 -8.86 4.82
C TYR A 667 -32.81 -8.61 3.43
N VAL A 668 -32.45 -7.51 2.77
CA VAL A 668 -32.90 -7.21 1.41
C VAL A 668 -32.43 -8.29 0.43
N ASP A 669 -31.16 -8.69 0.51
CA ASP A 669 -30.59 -9.72 -0.36
C ASP A 669 -31.11 -11.11 -0.05
N TRP A 670 -31.39 -11.42 1.22
CA TRP A 670 -32.03 -12.66 1.64
C TRP A 670 -33.41 -12.85 1.01
N GLU A 671 -34.27 -11.82 1.09
CA GLU A 671 -35.61 -11.84 0.49
C GLU A 671 -35.54 -11.92 -1.03
N ARG A 672 -34.56 -11.22 -1.63
CA ARG A 672 -34.29 -11.29 -3.07
C ARG A 672 -33.83 -12.67 -3.52
N ALA A 673 -33.00 -13.35 -2.73
CA ALA A 673 -32.49 -14.67 -3.04
C ALA A 673 -33.57 -15.76 -2.97
N LYS A 674 -34.50 -15.66 -2.00
CA LYS A 674 -35.62 -16.59 -1.84
C LYS A 674 -36.77 -16.41 -2.83
N GLY A 675 -36.62 -15.51 -3.82
CA GLY A 675 -37.69 -15.19 -4.78
C GLY A 675 -38.85 -14.43 -4.16
N GLY A 676 -38.64 -13.78 -3.01
CA GLY A 676 -39.61 -12.89 -2.37
C GLY A 676 -39.87 -11.62 -3.19
N ARG A 677 -40.88 -10.85 -2.79
CA ARG A 677 -41.11 -9.51 -3.39
C ARG A 677 -39.89 -8.64 -3.07
N ARG A 678 -39.41 -7.84 -4.04
CA ARG A 678 -38.36 -6.85 -3.78
C ARG A 678 -38.82 -5.93 -2.63
N ILE A 679 -38.07 -5.97 -1.52
CA ILE A 679 -38.25 -5.07 -0.38
C ILE A 679 -37.28 -3.90 -0.56
N SER A 680 -37.75 -2.67 -0.34
CA SER A 680 -36.87 -1.49 -0.33
C SER A 680 -36.07 -1.43 0.98
N SER A 681 -34.88 -0.84 0.94
CA SER A 681 -34.04 -0.68 2.15
C SER A 681 -34.78 0.07 3.26
N GLN A 682 -35.63 1.06 2.93
CA GLN A 682 -36.45 1.77 3.91
C GLN A 682 -37.41 0.84 4.67
N LEU A 683 -38.16 -0.01 3.95
CA LEU A 683 -39.10 -0.95 4.56
C LEU A 683 -38.37 -2.05 5.36
N ALA A 684 -37.18 -2.44 4.91
CA ALA A 684 -36.31 -3.36 5.65
C ALA A 684 -35.86 -2.75 6.99
N THR A 685 -35.38 -1.49 6.97
CA THR A 685 -34.98 -0.76 8.18
C THR A 685 -36.14 -0.63 9.17
N GLU A 686 -37.35 -0.30 8.71
CA GLU A 686 -38.53 -0.21 9.57
C GLU A 686 -38.81 -1.53 10.29
N LYS A 687 -38.77 -2.66 9.57
CA LYS A 687 -39.00 -4.00 10.15
C LYS A 687 -37.91 -4.45 11.12
N LEU A 688 -36.66 -4.07 10.85
CA LEU A 688 -35.50 -4.48 11.64
C LEU A 688 -35.25 -3.56 12.83
N SER A 689 -35.77 -2.34 12.84
CA SER A 689 -35.48 -1.29 13.84
C SER A 689 -35.58 -1.80 15.28
N SER A 690 -36.73 -2.35 15.68
CA SER A 690 -36.94 -2.85 17.05
C SER A 690 -36.02 -4.02 17.42
N ALA A 691 -35.73 -4.90 16.46
CA ALA A 691 -34.85 -6.04 16.67
C ALA A 691 -33.39 -5.60 16.79
N LEU A 692 -32.94 -4.66 15.95
CA LEU A 692 -31.59 -4.07 16.01
C LEU A 692 -31.37 -3.29 17.30
N ASP A 693 -32.38 -2.56 17.79
CA ASP A 693 -32.31 -1.83 19.08
C ASP A 693 -32.22 -2.80 20.27
N SER A 694 -32.97 -3.90 20.22
CA SER A 694 -32.94 -4.95 21.26
C SER A 694 -31.63 -5.72 21.29
N ARG A 695 -30.95 -5.84 20.12
CA ARG A 695 -29.71 -6.62 19.91
C ARG A 695 -29.85 -8.10 20.25
N ASP A 696 -31.08 -8.62 20.27
CA ASP A 696 -31.35 -10.04 20.50
C ASP A 696 -31.29 -10.83 19.18
N LEU A 697 -30.37 -11.80 19.13
CA LEU A 697 -30.21 -12.72 18.01
C LEU A 697 -31.52 -13.43 17.66
N THR A 698 -32.31 -13.80 18.66
CA THR A 698 -33.58 -14.53 18.48
C THR A 698 -34.60 -13.67 17.76
N LEU A 699 -34.75 -12.40 18.18
CA LEU A 699 -35.67 -11.46 17.55
C LEU A 699 -35.23 -11.11 16.13
N LEU A 700 -33.93 -10.94 15.90
CA LEU A 700 -33.39 -10.73 14.55
C LEU A 700 -33.68 -11.93 13.65
N LEU A 701 -33.35 -13.15 14.09
CA LEU A 701 -33.63 -14.36 13.31
C LEU A 701 -35.13 -14.55 13.03
N GLN A 702 -36.01 -14.20 13.99
CA GLN A 702 -37.46 -14.23 13.77
C GLN A 702 -37.87 -13.32 12.61
N VAL A 703 -37.28 -12.13 12.46
CA VAL A 703 -37.57 -11.24 11.32
C VAL A 703 -37.15 -11.86 9.98
N PHE A 704 -36.03 -12.58 9.94
CA PHE A 704 -35.54 -13.28 8.73
C PHE A 704 -36.34 -14.54 8.37
N VAL A 705 -36.98 -15.18 9.35
CA VAL A 705 -37.76 -16.42 9.18
C VAL A 705 -39.26 -16.17 9.02
N ALA A 706 -39.78 -15.06 9.57
CA ALA A 706 -41.21 -14.76 9.61
C ALA A 706 -41.80 -14.51 8.20
N ARG A 707 -42.23 -15.58 7.55
CA ARG A 707 -43.20 -15.52 6.43
C ARG A 707 -44.56 -15.10 7.00
N LYS A 708 -45.04 -13.93 6.59
CA LYS A 708 -46.37 -13.35 6.88
C LYS A 708 -47.45 -14.37 7.29
N SER A 709 -47.92 -14.25 8.54
CA SER A 709 -49.29 -14.58 8.94
C SER A 709 -49.92 -13.37 9.65
N LEU A 710 -50.03 -12.24 8.94
CA LEU A 710 -50.86 -11.13 9.36
C LEU A 710 -51.73 -10.73 8.17
N ASN A 711 -52.83 -11.47 8.00
CA ASN A 711 -54.02 -10.94 7.33
C ASN A 711 -54.51 -9.78 8.20
N LEU A 712 -54.29 -8.55 7.73
CA LEU A 712 -55.06 -7.41 8.22
C LEU A 712 -56.55 -7.70 7.94
N PRO A 713 -57.46 -7.59 8.92
CA PRO A 713 -58.88 -7.63 8.63
C PRO A 713 -59.21 -6.43 7.75
N GLY A 714 -59.92 -6.68 6.64
CA GLY A 714 -60.44 -5.61 5.79
C GLY A 714 -61.35 -4.67 6.59
N PRO A 715 -61.52 -3.41 6.15
CA PRO A 715 -62.31 -2.44 6.88
C PRO A 715 -63.75 -2.94 6.97
N SER A 716 -64.24 -3.13 8.19
CA SER A 716 -65.65 -3.37 8.46
C SER A 716 -66.45 -2.16 7.98
N THR A 717 -67.30 -2.39 6.99
CA THR A 717 -68.34 -1.47 6.58
C THR A 717 -69.30 -1.24 7.74
N ALA A 718 -69.14 -0.12 8.45
CA ALA A 718 -70.13 0.38 9.38
C ALA A 718 -71.32 0.93 8.57
N THR A 719 -72.41 0.16 8.62
CA THR A 719 -73.76 0.57 8.25
C THR A 719 -74.15 1.87 8.96
N LYS A 720 -74.59 2.85 8.16
CA LYS A 720 -75.43 3.97 8.63
C LYS A 720 -76.70 3.40 9.24
N LEU A 721 -77.06 3.91 10.42
CA LEU A 721 -78.41 3.86 10.96
C LEU A 721 -78.76 5.28 11.42
N ASP A 722 -79.93 5.70 10.97
CA ASP A 722 -80.58 7.00 11.13
C ASP A 722 -80.91 7.32 12.59
N GLU A 723 -80.63 8.55 13.02
CA GLU A 723 -81.56 9.60 13.50
C GLU A 723 -80.79 10.78 14.10
#